data_AF-A0A0C3SBZ4-F1
#
_entry.id   AF-A0A0C3SBZ4-F1
#
_cell.length_a   1.000
_cell.length_b   1.000
_cell.length_c   1.000
_cell.angle_alpha   90.00
_cell.angle_beta   90.00
_cell.angle_gamma   90.00
#
_symmetry.space_group_name_H-M   'P 1'
#
loop_
_entity.id
_entity.type
_entity.pdbx_description
1 polymer ?
#
loop_
_entity_poly.entity_id
_entity_poly.type
_entity_poly.pdbx_seq_one_letter_code
_entity_poly.pdbx_strand_id
1 'polypeptide(L)'
;MPIHGAPVRHGRLGVLAGLLQVERREAAAHPSEPAPGQGTDRPEHWDPKHRRYTLAHLSLTCPDAPWNIPPGGLTAIPRFVGDRLCEQSYASPQVKAAERRTVAWGVLAMATRSVVPDEFLFTSSGQGNVFTLRCPSPTSVPFQRVHQGPMAIPDELADRPCTDMGLQDMLHQLNSILHTRYTLDEHPGLATCLQYVAAQCCDFGELYGRIRPWWLYDFTNLPEELDSLKTGDEELRRNAVHGDRIVNPDVPPRRVWDLYSNRVIPFHALCPVYPFRFDMRSSPPPTRVNIPRNVWAISHGWLNEDERQLVRTTINGKQWPVPIPRETTLAHVRIELLNLGAEWVWLDVLCLRQRGHDRDEQLRKEEWQLDVPIIGHVYQHDPSQTCVTYFNGLGIPFDGTPARVWSNERHWFRRAWTLQETCIGWLPGGMTGAEIGDSPAVFGVLEVKLRGLHRGELFRMVNDICARCSSTPIDKIAGLGYLLQCPTLPVYNEDTTAERAWSLLVRHLHPRVRIELLSVFPEPGPYRWYPSWEQLAQKSFTRPVTGTMGAPYIRQEECLKYNPDSDTYFHSVHHAVVDSRIVSNQTAFDSGEAAYEISHQSFEHKPWYISLQPGHRPLDQDVLYTCVGIGDLSFWIVARKVGTRQLEDESATILEKIGVFCVEDYTTREELDHWTRVEGARMFVWL
;
A
#
# COMPACT_ATOMS: atom_id res chain seq x y z
N MET A 1 21.00 -18.74 71.41
CA MET A 1 22.40 -18.45 71.83
C MET A 1 23.28 -18.30 70.58
N PRO A 2 24.46 -17.65 70.66
CA PRO A 2 25.13 -17.06 69.48
C PRO A 2 26.41 -17.79 69.02
N ILE A 3 26.93 -17.45 67.83
CA ILE A 3 28.32 -16.95 67.56
C ILE A 3 28.63 -16.84 66.03
N HIS A 4 29.59 -15.97 65.71
CA HIS A 4 30.02 -15.38 64.42
C HIS A 4 30.34 -16.28 63.19
N GLY A 5 30.28 -15.66 62.00
CA GLY A 5 30.95 -16.08 60.74
C GLY A 5 30.89 -14.97 59.66
N ALA A 6 32.04 -14.47 59.19
CA ALA A 6 32.17 -13.21 58.42
C ALA A 6 31.86 -13.29 56.90
N PRO A 7 31.70 -12.16 56.16
CA PRO A 7 30.98 -12.11 54.86
C PRO A 7 31.82 -11.73 53.62
N VAL A 8 31.18 -11.77 52.44
CA VAL A 8 31.56 -11.02 51.22
C VAL A 8 30.35 -10.18 50.74
N ARG A 9 30.57 -9.02 50.12
CA ARG A 9 29.55 -7.94 49.95
C ARG A 9 28.95 -7.80 48.55
N HIS A 10 27.70 -7.32 48.51
CA HIS A 10 27.08 -6.60 47.38
C HIS A 10 27.29 -5.07 47.48
N GLY A 11 27.06 -4.37 46.36
CA GLY A 11 26.78 -2.92 46.27
C GLY A 11 27.63 -2.23 45.18
N ARG A 12 27.13 -1.64 44.09
CA ARG A 12 26.01 -0.69 43.79
C ARG A 12 26.44 0.80 43.78
N LEU A 13 26.21 1.44 42.62
CA LEU A 13 25.80 2.85 42.38
C LEU A 13 26.73 4.01 42.84
N GLY A 14 26.90 5.06 42.00
CA GLY A 14 27.67 6.23 42.47
C GLY A 14 27.80 7.58 41.71
N VAL A 15 27.10 7.87 40.59
CA VAL A 15 26.80 9.26 40.09
C VAL A 15 27.98 10.18 39.62
N LEU A 16 27.66 11.15 38.73
CA LEU A 16 28.47 12.29 38.22
C LEU A 16 29.73 11.95 37.38
N ALA A 17 30.28 12.86 36.56
CA ALA A 17 29.71 13.90 35.68
C ALA A 17 30.80 14.35 34.69
N GLY A 18 30.43 14.96 33.56
CA GLY A 18 31.36 15.15 32.43
C GLY A 18 32.39 16.27 32.58
N LEU A 19 33.40 16.23 31.70
CA LEU A 19 33.97 17.41 31.04
C LEU A 19 34.74 17.00 29.76
N LEU A 20 34.93 17.93 28.84
CA LEU A 20 35.71 17.72 27.61
C LEU A 20 37.21 17.81 27.90
N GLN A 21 38.02 17.06 27.15
CA GLN A 21 39.26 17.63 26.61
C GLN A 21 39.70 16.95 25.31
N VAL A 22 40.38 17.73 24.46
CA VAL A 22 41.00 17.28 23.20
C VAL A 22 42.51 17.27 23.41
N GLU A 23 43.17 16.13 23.22
CA GLU A 23 44.63 16.09 23.04
C GLU A 23 44.97 16.00 21.56
N ARG A 24 45.60 17.06 21.02
CA ARG A 24 46.61 16.89 19.97
C ARG A 24 47.89 16.37 20.62
N ARG A 25 48.66 15.55 19.90
CA ARG A 25 50.09 15.38 20.17
C ARG A 25 50.89 15.61 18.89
N GLU A 26 51.57 16.75 18.84
CA GLU A 26 52.67 17.02 17.94
C GLU A 26 53.97 16.57 18.63
N ALA A 27 54.97 16.09 17.87
CA ALA A 27 56.29 15.75 18.41
C ALA A 27 57.37 15.97 17.35
N ALA A 28 58.38 16.79 17.68
CA ALA A 28 59.54 17.12 16.87
C ALA A 28 60.68 17.55 17.85
N ALA A 29 61.98 17.48 17.54
CA ALA A 29 62.65 17.01 16.32
C ALA A 29 64.16 16.74 16.57
N HIS A 30 64.77 15.85 15.76
CA HIS A 30 66.15 15.95 15.22
C HIS A 30 67.37 15.91 16.20
N PRO A 31 68.65 15.85 15.72
CA PRO A 31 69.13 15.80 14.32
C PRO A 31 70.12 14.66 13.96
N SER A 32 70.16 14.34 12.66
CA SER A 32 71.32 13.82 11.89
C SER A 32 71.05 14.07 10.39
N GLU A 33 72.02 14.54 9.63
CA GLU A 33 71.91 14.98 8.21
C GLU A 33 73.27 14.86 7.49
N PRO A 34 73.39 15.05 6.15
CA PRO A 34 72.39 15.11 5.06
C PRO A 34 72.68 13.99 4.01
N ALA A 35 72.53 14.00 2.68
CA ALA A 35 72.02 14.86 1.57
C ALA A 35 71.81 13.94 0.31
N PRO A 36 71.42 14.43 -0.89
CA PRO A 36 70.20 15.17 -1.26
C PRO A 36 69.43 14.50 -2.44
N GLY A 37 68.15 14.84 -2.68
CA GLY A 37 67.43 14.37 -3.88
C GLY A 37 65.96 14.78 -3.98
N GLN A 38 65.66 15.77 -4.83
CA GLN A 38 64.34 16.40 -5.02
C GLN A 38 63.27 15.46 -5.63
N GLY A 39 61.98 15.70 -5.33
CA GLY A 39 60.93 15.66 -6.38
C GLY A 39 59.58 14.99 -6.11
N THR A 40 58.57 15.80 -5.76
CA THR A 40 57.11 15.65 -6.07
C THR A 40 56.36 14.36 -5.73
N ASP A 41 55.37 14.47 -4.84
CA ASP A 41 54.25 13.53 -4.73
C ASP A 41 53.32 13.56 -5.96
N ARG A 42 52.90 12.38 -6.41
CA ARG A 42 51.67 12.15 -7.20
C ARG A 42 51.03 10.82 -6.79
N PRO A 43 49.73 10.77 -6.47
CA PRO A 43 49.01 9.51 -6.29
C PRO A 43 48.61 8.91 -7.65
N GLU A 44 49.57 8.39 -8.41
CA GLU A 44 49.31 7.64 -9.64
C GLU A 44 49.38 6.13 -9.41
N HIS A 45 48.21 5.50 -9.23
CA HIS A 45 48.02 4.07 -9.52
C HIS A 45 46.67 3.85 -10.19
N TRP A 46 46.71 3.63 -11.51
CA TRP A 46 45.57 3.38 -12.38
C TRP A 46 45.65 1.92 -12.86
N ASP A 47 44.69 1.08 -12.47
CA ASP A 47 44.50 -0.26 -13.02
C ASP A 47 43.40 -0.22 -14.10
N PRO A 48 43.72 -0.48 -15.38
CA PRO A 48 42.73 -0.49 -16.46
C PRO A 48 41.63 -1.57 -16.36
N LYS A 49 41.79 -2.59 -15.51
CA LYS A 49 40.94 -3.80 -15.52
C LYS A 49 39.85 -3.84 -14.44
N HIS A 50 39.92 -3.02 -13.40
CA HIS A 50 38.93 -3.04 -12.30
C HIS A 50 38.33 -1.66 -12.03
N ARG A 51 37.31 -1.29 -12.81
CA ARG A 51 36.46 -0.11 -12.56
C ARG A 51 35.54 -0.30 -11.35
N ARG A 52 36.10 -0.36 -10.14
CA ARG A 52 35.37 -0.34 -8.87
C ARG A 52 36.07 0.59 -7.89
N TYR A 53 35.45 1.73 -7.59
CA TYR A 53 35.81 2.56 -6.43
C TYR A 53 35.39 1.85 -5.15
N THR A 54 36.23 0.96 -4.66
CA THR A 54 36.03 0.37 -3.33
C THR A 54 36.34 1.44 -2.28
N LEU A 55 35.33 1.96 -1.59
CA LEU A 55 35.46 2.82 -0.39
C LEU A 55 35.96 2.00 0.82
N ALA A 56 37.12 1.36 0.66
CA ALA A 56 37.59 0.21 1.44
C ALA A 56 37.82 0.47 2.94
N HIS A 57 37.89 1.74 3.35
CA HIS A 57 38.26 2.14 4.71
C HIS A 57 37.30 3.16 5.36
N LEU A 58 36.16 3.46 4.73
CA LEU A 58 35.29 4.56 5.19
C LEU A 58 34.19 4.09 6.15
N SER A 59 34.57 3.74 7.38
CA SER A 59 33.62 3.48 8.48
C SER A 59 33.00 4.80 8.97
N LEU A 60 31.86 5.19 8.41
CA LEU A 60 31.13 6.39 8.83
C LEU A 60 30.17 6.12 9.98
N THR A 61 30.35 6.87 11.07
CA THR A 61 29.36 6.98 12.14
C THR A 61 28.30 8.02 11.78
N CYS A 62 27.06 7.56 11.66
CA CYS A 62 25.89 8.40 11.39
C CYS A 62 24.93 8.40 12.59
N PRO A 63 24.12 9.46 12.77
CA PRO A 63 23.03 9.44 13.76
C PRO A 63 22.07 8.28 13.47
N ASP A 64 21.48 7.73 14.53
CA ASP A 64 20.45 6.68 14.46
C ASP A 64 19.38 7.05 13.42
N ALA A 65 19.04 6.11 12.55
CA ALA A 65 18.09 6.39 11.47
C ALA A 65 16.73 6.83 12.06
N PRO A 66 16.06 7.87 11.51
CA PRO A 66 14.99 8.57 12.25
C PRO A 66 13.73 7.75 12.57
N TRP A 67 13.60 6.58 11.96
CA TRP A 67 12.53 5.59 12.12
C TRP A 67 12.92 4.41 13.05
N ASN A 68 14.09 4.45 13.69
CA ASN A 68 14.52 3.44 14.66
C ASN A 68 14.01 3.79 16.06
N ILE A 69 13.24 2.88 16.69
CA ILE A 69 12.69 3.08 18.04
C ILE A 69 12.88 1.79 18.87
N PRO A 70 13.39 1.86 20.11
CA PRO A 70 14.01 3.03 20.75
C PRO A 70 15.41 3.33 20.17
N PRO A 71 15.82 4.60 20.08
CA PRO A 71 17.19 4.97 19.71
C PRO A 71 18.18 4.57 20.83
N GLY A 72 19.44 4.33 20.46
CA GLY A 72 20.46 3.89 21.42
C GLY A 72 21.69 3.20 20.85
N GLY A 73 21.97 3.29 19.53
CA GLY A 73 23.10 2.58 18.95
C GLY A 73 23.44 2.99 17.52
N LEU A 74 24.73 3.30 17.30
CA LEU A 74 25.29 3.74 16.03
C LEU A 74 24.87 2.83 14.88
N THR A 75 24.14 3.38 13.90
CA THR A 75 23.68 2.63 12.73
C THR A 75 24.86 2.37 11.78
N ALA A 76 25.37 1.13 11.79
CA ALA A 76 26.44 0.71 10.89
C ALA A 76 25.92 0.53 9.45
N ILE A 77 26.47 1.31 8.51
CA ILE A 77 26.11 1.24 7.09
C ILE A 77 26.77 -0.01 6.45
N PRO A 78 26.04 -0.84 5.67
CA PRO A 78 26.63 -1.97 4.96
C PRO A 78 27.76 -1.56 4.00
N ARG A 79 28.78 -2.43 3.86
CA ARG A 79 30.03 -2.16 3.10
C ARG A 79 29.88 -1.93 1.59
N PHE A 80 28.69 -2.13 1.02
CA PHE A 80 28.47 -2.12 -0.43
C PHE A 80 27.43 -1.08 -0.83
N VAL A 81 27.92 0.02 -1.39
CA VAL A 81 27.14 0.93 -2.24
C VAL A 81 27.58 0.64 -3.67
N GLY A 82 26.69 0.12 -4.50
CA GLY A 82 26.98 -0.19 -5.91
C GLY A 82 26.11 -1.30 -6.51
N ASP A 83 25.81 -2.34 -5.74
CA ASP A 83 24.86 -3.37 -6.14
C ASP A 83 23.42 -2.98 -5.71
N ARG A 84 22.42 -3.30 -6.54
CA ARG A 84 21.03 -2.81 -6.37
C ARG A 84 20.43 -3.27 -5.04
N LEU A 85 19.43 -2.54 -4.53
CA LEU A 85 18.62 -2.87 -3.34
C LEU A 85 17.77 -4.17 -3.45
N CYS A 86 18.16 -5.12 -4.32
CA CYS A 86 17.30 -6.20 -4.81
C CYS A 86 18.05 -7.55 -4.88
N GLU A 87 18.77 -7.92 -3.82
CA GLU A 87 19.42 -9.24 -3.70
C GLU A 87 18.68 -10.21 -2.75
N GLN A 88 19.02 -11.50 -2.90
CA GLN A 88 18.21 -12.65 -2.46
C GLN A 88 18.48 -13.06 -1.01
N SER A 89 18.31 -12.14 -0.06
CA SER A 89 18.26 -12.50 1.37
C SER A 89 17.04 -13.40 1.64
N TYR A 90 17.18 -14.42 2.49
CA TYR A 90 16.05 -15.21 3.02
C TYR A 90 15.26 -14.46 4.11
N ALA A 91 15.70 -13.25 4.51
CA ALA A 91 15.02 -12.46 5.52
C ALA A 91 13.62 -12.00 5.10
N SER A 92 12.79 -11.69 6.10
CA SER A 92 11.41 -11.24 5.90
C SER A 92 11.32 -9.89 5.18
N PRO A 93 10.16 -9.54 4.59
CA PRO A 93 9.96 -8.23 3.95
C PRO A 93 10.26 -7.04 4.86
N GLN A 94 9.95 -7.16 6.16
CA GLN A 94 10.22 -6.13 7.17
C GLN A 94 11.72 -5.85 7.31
N VAL A 95 12.54 -6.90 7.35
CA VAL A 95 14.01 -6.78 7.47
C VAL A 95 14.59 -6.16 6.20
N LYS A 96 14.19 -6.66 5.02
CA LYS A 96 14.63 -6.08 3.72
C LYS A 96 14.27 -4.60 3.60
N ALA A 97 13.07 -4.21 4.03
CA ALA A 97 12.66 -2.81 4.03
C ALA A 97 13.52 -1.95 4.99
N ALA A 98 13.89 -2.47 6.16
CA ALA A 98 14.77 -1.79 7.11
C ALA A 98 16.23 -1.70 6.62
N GLU A 99 16.76 -2.75 6.00
CA GLU A 99 18.08 -2.77 5.34
C GLU A 99 18.15 -1.68 4.25
N ARG A 100 17.14 -1.63 3.36
CA ARG A 100 17.05 -0.61 2.29
C ARG A 100 16.99 0.82 2.83
N ARG A 101 16.14 1.08 3.83
CA ARG A 101 16.07 2.39 4.50
C ARG A 101 17.42 2.76 5.13
N THR A 102 18.12 1.81 5.73
CA THR A 102 19.46 2.02 6.32
C THR A 102 20.51 2.36 5.26
N VAL A 103 20.53 1.68 4.11
CA VAL A 103 21.44 2.00 3.00
C VAL A 103 21.15 3.40 2.43
N ALA A 104 19.87 3.74 2.21
CA ALA A 104 19.48 5.08 1.75
C ALA A 104 19.90 6.19 2.73
N TRP A 105 19.73 5.97 4.04
CA TRP A 105 20.20 6.90 5.09
C TRP A 105 21.73 7.05 5.11
N GLY A 106 22.47 5.96 4.85
CA GLY A 106 23.93 5.99 4.73
C GLY A 106 24.43 6.81 3.54
N VAL A 107 23.83 6.62 2.36
CA VAL A 107 24.13 7.42 1.16
C VAL A 107 23.79 8.91 1.38
N LEU A 108 22.63 9.19 1.98
CA LEU A 108 22.21 10.53 2.35
C LEU A 108 23.24 11.23 3.25
N ALA A 109 23.70 10.55 4.30
CA ALA A 109 24.65 11.11 5.26
C ALA A 109 26.07 11.29 4.69
N MET A 110 26.43 10.60 3.61
CA MET A 110 27.65 10.90 2.85
C MET A 110 27.50 12.17 2.01
N ALA A 111 26.36 12.33 1.33
CA ALA A 111 26.08 13.45 0.44
C ALA A 111 25.84 14.78 1.18
N THR A 112 25.22 14.76 2.37
CA THR A 112 24.99 15.97 3.18
C THR A 112 26.25 16.48 3.88
N ARG A 113 27.18 15.57 4.19
CA ARG A 113 28.49 15.91 4.77
C ARG A 113 29.56 16.20 3.72
N SER A 114 29.22 16.11 2.42
CA SER A 114 30.16 16.24 1.29
C SER A 114 31.39 15.33 1.38
N VAL A 115 31.24 14.15 2.01
CA VAL A 115 32.36 13.23 2.29
C VAL A 115 32.77 12.45 1.05
N VAL A 116 31.81 12.23 0.14
CA VAL A 116 32.01 11.65 -1.19
C VAL A 116 31.25 12.56 -2.16
N PRO A 117 31.82 12.97 -3.31
CA PRO A 117 31.10 13.80 -4.27
C PRO A 117 29.85 13.11 -4.82
N ASP A 118 28.81 13.88 -5.09
CA ASP A 118 27.49 13.41 -5.54
C ASP A 118 27.60 12.52 -6.80
N GLU A 119 28.51 12.83 -7.73
CA GLU A 119 28.78 12.02 -8.92
C GLU A 119 29.17 10.56 -8.59
N PHE A 120 29.91 10.30 -7.51
CA PHE A 120 30.29 8.94 -7.11
C PHE A 120 29.21 8.26 -6.26
N LEU A 121 28.42 9.02 -5.49
CA LEU A 121 27.32 8.48 -4.67
C LEU A 121 26.11 8.08 -5.52
N PHE A 122 25.84 8.82 -6.60
CA PHE A 122 24.69 8.67 -7.47
C PHE A 122 25.06 8.10 -8.84
N THR A 123 26.15 7.33 -8.91
CA THR A 123 26.49 6.46 -10.05
C THR A 123 25.88 5.07 -9.86
N SER A 124 25.11 4.60 -10.85
CA SER A 124 24.60 3.22 -10.92
C SER A 124 25.49 2.33 -11.79
N SER A 125 25.59 1.05 -11.41
CA SER A 125 26.44 0.06 -12.09
C SER A 125 25.74 -0.61 -13.29
N GLY A 126 26.49 -0.88 -14.36
CA GLY A 126 26.02 -1.68 -15.49
C GLY A 126 26.95 -1.62 -16.70
N GLN A 127 26.43 -1.96 -17.88
CA GLN A 127 27.11 -1.87 -19.18
C GLN A 127 26.34 -0.92 -20.11
N GLY A 128 27.00 -0.41 -21.16
CA GLY A 128 26.41 0.55 -22.11
C GLY A 128 26.93 1.97 -21.93
N ASN A 129 26.36 2.92 -22.66
CA ASN A 129 26.67 4.35 -22.51
C ASN A 129 26.18 4.86 -21.14
N VAL A 130 27.08 5.46 -20.37
CA VAL A 130 26.71 6.16 -19.13
C VAL A 130 26.20 7.57 -19.48
N PHE A 131 24.95 7.84 -19.14
CA PHE A 131 24.34 9.15 -19.23
C PHE A 131 24.44 9.89 -17.89
N THR A 132 24.41 11.22 -17.92
CA THR A 132 24.36 12.07 -16.71
C THR A 132 23.08 12.90 -16.77
N LEU A 133 22.15 12.63 -15.85
CA LEU A 133 20.94 13.42 -15.66
C LEU A 133 21.18 14.40 -14.51
N ARG A 134 20.79 15.66 -14.66
CA ARG A 134 20.85 16.68 -13.59
C ARG A 134 19.54 17.45 -13.55
N CYS A 135 19.16 17.94 -12.37
CA CYS A 135 17.97 18.78 -12.27
C CYS A 135 18.18 20.15 -12.93
N PRO A 136 17.12 20.74 -13.52
CA PRO A 136 17.18 22.06 -14.15
C PRO A 136 17.25 23.21 -13.12
N SER A 137 17.06 22.92 -11.83
CA SER A 137 17.10 23.87 -10.72
C SER A 137 17.79 23.25 -9.49
N PRO A 138 18.33 24.07 -8.56
CA PRO A 138 18.89 23.58 -7.30
C PRO A 138 17.84 22.90 -6.42
N THR A 139 18.28 21.93 -5.61
CA THR A 139 17.46 21.19 -4.64
C THR A 139 18.25 20.88 -3.37
N SER A 140 17.57 20.89 -2.22
CA SER A 140 18.13 20.51 -0.91
C SER A 140 18.16 19.00 -0.68
N VAL A 141 17.45 18.22 -1.51
CA VAL A 141 17.37 16.75 -1.45
C VAL A 141 18.54 16.15 -2.24
N PRO A 142 19.56 15.51 -1.62
CA PRO A 142 20.74 15.07 -2.35
C PRO A 142 20.45 14.06 -3.46
N PHE A 143 19.52 13.12 -3.21
CA PHE A 143 19.06 12.14 -4.20
C PHE A 143 18.49 12.76 -5.48
N GLN A 144 18.05 14.02 -5.47
CA GLN A 144 17.49 14.69 -6.65
C GLN A 144 18.56 15.41 -7.50
N ARG A 145 19.80 15.60 -7.02
CA ARG A 145 20.76 16.54 -7.65
C ARG A 145 21.28 16.06 -9.02
N VAL A 146 21.73 14.81 -9.09
CA VAL A 146 22.36 14.19 -10.25
C VAL A 146 22.12 12.68 -10.22
N HIS A 147 21.93 12.06 -11.37
CA HIS A 147 22.05 10.61 -11.55
C HIS A 147 23.06 10.34 -12.67
N GLN A 148 23.97 9.40 -12.46
CA GLN A 148 24.83 8.85 -13.50
C GLN A 148 24.54 7.36 -13.67
N GLY A 149 24.35 6.91 -14.90
CA GLY A 149 24.01 5.51 -15.12
C GLY A 149 23.94 5.10 -16.58
N PRO A 150 24.16 3.81 -16.87
CA PRO A 150 23.70 3.24 -18.13
C PRO A 150 22.17 3.20 -18.19
N MET A 151 21.61 2.93 -19.38
CA MET A 151 20.18 2.72 -19.64
C MET A 151 19.24 3.94 -19.44
N ALA A 152 19.52 4.86 -18.51
CA ALA A 152 18.66 6.01 -18.24
C ALA A 152 18.93 7.16 -19.22
N ILE A 153 18.18 7.21 -20.34
CA ILE A 153 18.45 8.17 -21.42
C ILE A 153 18.05 9.61 -21.03
N PRO A 154 18.79 10.63 -21.52
CA PRO A 154 18.45 12.04 -21.30
C PRO A 154 17.20 12.44 -22.08
N ASP A 155 16.53 13.49 -21.62
CA ASP A 155 15.23 13.91 -22.16
C ASP A 155 15.35 14.37 -23.63
N GLU A 156 16.48 14.92 -24.05
CA GLU A 156 16.77 15.29 -25.44
C GLU A 156 16.86 14.08 -26.40
N LEU A 157 17.18 12.89 -25.88
CA LEU A 157 17.16 11.64 -26.64
C LEU A 157 15.79 10.97 -26.57
N ALA A 158 15.09 11.07 -25.44
CA ALA A 158 13.74 10.55 -25.28
C ALA A 158 12.72 11.31 -26.15
N ASP A 159 12.77 12.65 -26.16
CA ASP A 159 11.86 13.53 -26.90
C ASP A 159 12.12 13.58 -28.42
N ARG A 160 13.15 12.89 -28.95
CA ARG A 160 13.43 12.86 -30.39
C ARG A 160 12.33 12.09 -31.14
N PRO A 161 11.61 12.70 -32.10
CA PRO A 161 10.52 12.03 -32.81
C PRO A 161 10.98 10.78 -33.59
N CYS A 162 10.14 9.73 -33.62
CA CYS A 162 10.43 8.54 -34.43
C CYS A 162 10.48 8.83 -35.93
N THR A 163 9.80 9.88 -36.41
CA THR A 163 9.86 10.38 -37.79
C THR A 163 11.24 10.91 -38.18
N ASP A 164 12.03 11.31 -37.20
CA ASP A 164 13.29 12.05 -37.39
C ASP A 164 14.51 11.13 -37.25
N MET A 165 14.29 9.81 -37.35
CA MET A 165 15.29 8.75 -37.19
C MET A 165 15.11 7.67 -38.27
N GLY A 166 16.19 7.31 -38.95
CA GLY A 166 16.20 6.10 -39.77
C GLY A 166 16.18 4.84 -38.90
N LEU A 167 15.73 3.72 -39.46
CA LEU A 167 15.70 2.41 -38.77
C LEU A 167 17.10 2.00 -38.25
N GLN A 168 18.15 2.33 -39.02
CA GLN A 168 19.55 2.13 -38.63
C GLN A 168 19.99 3.10 -37.51
N ASP A 169 19.46 4.33 -37.46
CA ASP A 169 19.75 5.27 -36.35
C ASP A 169 19.11 4.77 -35.05
N MET A 170 17.87 4.29 -35.12
CA MET A 170 17.17 3.69 -33.98
C MET A 170 17.96 2.48 -33.45
N LEU A 171 18.35 1.56 -34.32
CA LEU A 171 19.17 0.41 -33.97
C LEU A 171 20.55 0.82 -33.41
N HIS A 172 21.19 1.85 -33.97
CA HIS A 172 22.46 2.36 -33.47
C HIS A 172 22.32 2.89 -32.03
N GLN A 173 21.30 3.72 -31.75
CA GLN A 173 21.04 4.21 -30.40
C GLN A 173 20.75 3.06 -29.43
N LEU A 174 19.86 2.12 -29.80
CA LEU A 174 19.52 0.96 -28.98
C LEU A 174 20.76 0.11 -28.66
N ASN A 175 21.57 -0.25 -29.66
CA ASN A 175 22.84 -0.97 -29.45
C ASN A 175 23.78 -0.22 -28.48
N SER A 176 23.88 1.11 -28.61
CA SER A 176 24.76 1.96 -27.79
C SER A 176 24.29 2.05 -26.33
N ILE A 177 22.98 2.16 -26.11
CA ILE A 177 22.36 2.18 -24.77
C ILE A 177 22.43 0.79 -24.12
N LEU A 178 22.01 -0.24 -24.85
CA LEU A 178 21.79 -1.62 -24.39
C LEU A 178 23.04 -2.51 -24.50
N HIS A 179 24.20 -1.92 -24.78
CA HIS A 179 25.51 -2.58 -24.93
C HIS A 179 25.55 -3.79 -25.87
N THR A 180 24.87 -3.68 -27.00
CA THR A 180 24.68 -4.75 -27.98
C THR A 180 25.29 -4.39 -29.34
N ARG A 181 25.31 -5.34 -30.27
CA ARG A 181 25.89 -5.21 -31.62
C ARG A 181 24.99 -5.83 -32.69
N TYR A 182 23.68 -5.76 -32.49
CA TYR A 182 22.72 -6.35 -33.42
C TYR A 182 22.74 -5.59 -34.74
N THR A 183 22.57 -6.32 -35.83
CA THR A 183 22.40 -5.81 -37.19
C THR A 183 21.02 -6.24 -37.70
N LEU A 184 20.43 -5.47 -38.62
CA LEU A 184 19.12 -5.80 -39.20
C LEU A 184 19.15 -7.10 -40.03
N ASP A 185 20.31 -7.50 -40.54
CA ASP A 185 20.49 -8.64 -41.43
C ASP A 185 20.79 -9.96 -40.68
N GLU A 186 21.51 -9.90 -39.54
CA GLU A 186 21.91 -11.10 -38.77
C GLU A 186 20.88 -11.50 -37.70
N HIS A 187 19.90 -10.64 -37.41
CA HIS A 187 18.92 -10.84 -36.32
C HIS A 187 17.49 -10.93 -36.90
N PRO A 188 16.97 -12.15 -37.13
CA PRO A 188 15.63 -12.38 -37.68
C PRO A 188 14.55 -11.60 -36.92
N GLY A 189 13.58 -11.04 -37.66
CA GLY A 189 12.48 -10.25 -37.12
C GLY A 189 12.82 -8.84 -36.62
N LEU A 190 14.08 -8.54 -36.29
CA LEU A 190 14.47 -7.26 -35.65
C LEU A 190 14.05 -6.03 -36.47
N ALA A 191 14.24 -6.07 -37.79
CA ALA A 191 13.81 -4.99 -38.69
C ALA A 191 12.29 -4.79 -38.67
N THR A 192 11.52 -5.87 -38.75
CA THR A 192 10.05 -5.86 -38.69
C THR A 192 9.55 -5.34 -37.35
N CYS A 193 10.13 -5.85 -36.24
CA CYS A 193 9.78 -5.43 -34.89
C CYS A 193 10.07 -3.94 -34.65
N LEU A 194 11.23 -3.44 -35.07
CA LEU A 194 11.57 -2.02 -34.91
C LEU A 194 10.63 -1.13 -35.74
N GLN A 195 10.28 -1.51 -36.98
CA GLN A 195 9.30 -0.78 -37.78
C GLN A 195 7.91 -0.79 -37.14
N TYR A 196 7.45 -1.95 -36.66
CA TYR A 196 6.14 -2.13 -36.01
C TYR A 196 6.01 -1.33 -34.71
N VAL A 197 7.04 -1.32 -33.86
CA VAL A 197 7.06 -0.50 -32.63
C VAL A 197 7.17 0.98 -32.96
N ALA A 198 8.04 1.38 -33.88
CA ALA A 198 8.20 2.79 -34.28
C ALA A 198 6.91 3.39 -34.86
N ALA A 199 6.11 2.59 -35.60
CA ALA A 199 4.81 3.02 -36.12
C ALA A 199 3.74 3.30 -35.03
N GLN A 200 3.99 2.88 -33.77
CA GLN A 200 3.10 3.08 -32.62
C GLN A 200 3.67 4.04 -31.56
N CYS A 201 4.82 4.67 -31.83
CA CYS A 201 5.55 5.51 -30.90
C CYS A 201 5.73 6.92 -31.47
N CYS A 202 5.44 7.94 -30.66
CA CYS A 202 5.65 9.33 -31.05
C CYS A 202 7.14 9.68 -31.12
N ASP A 203 7.92 9.09 -30.22
CA ASP A 203 9.33 9.44 -29.98
C ASP A 203 10.17 8.22 -29.58
N PHE A 204 11.48 8.41 -29.62
CA PHE A 204 12.46 7.37 -29.30
C PHE A 204 12.37 6.90 -27.84
N GLY A 205 11.90 7.75 -26.92
CA GLY A 205 11.57 7.35 -25.56
C GLY A 205 10.51 6.25 -25.53
N GLU A 206 9.37 6.44 -26.21
CA GLU A 206 8.30 5.43 -26.24
C GLU A 206 8.76 4.14 -26.90
N LEU A 207 9.54 4.24 -28.00
CA LEU A 207 10.11 3.09 -28.70
C LEU A 207 11.06 2.31 -27.78
N TYR A 208 12.01 3.01 -27.16
CA TYR A 208 12.99 2.43 -26.23
C TYR A 208 12.30 1.77 -25.04
N GLY A 209 11.38 2.46 -24.38
CA GLY A 209 10.66 1.93 -23.21
C GLY A 209 9.84 0.67 -23.51
N ARG A 210 9.27 0.56 -24.72
CA ARG A 210 8.52 -0.64 -25.17
C ARG A 210 9.41 -1.80 -25.60
N ILE A 211 10.54 -1.56 -26.27
CA ILE A 211 11.39 -2.66 -26.80
C ILE A 211 12.46 -3.13 -25.79
N ARG A 212 12.89 -2.27 -24.85
CA ARG A 212 13.90 -2.56 -23.82
C ARG A 212 13.62 -3.83 -22.98
N PRO A 213 12.38 -4.14 -22.55
CA PRO A 213 12.09 -5.39 -21.82
C PRO A 213 12.30 -6.66 -22.65
N TRP A 214 12.26 -6.53 -23.98
CA TRP A 214 12.25 -7.62 -24.95
C TRP A 214 13.58 -7.80 -25.70
N TRP A 215 14.55 -6.92 -25.47
CA TRP A 215 15.75 -6.81 -26.28
C TRP A 215 16.67 -8.05 -26.30
N LEU A 216 16.50 -8.99 -25.37
CA LEU A 216 17.27 -10.24 -25.30
C LEU A 216 16.46 -11.48 -25.74
N TYR A 217 15.29 -11.27 -26.34
CA TYR A 217 14.39 -12.32 -26.85
C TYR A 217 14.47 -12.44 -28.39
N ASP A 218 13.76 -13.42 -28.93
CA ASP A 218 13.61 -13.59 -30.38
C ASP A 218 12.63 -12.54 -30.94
N PHE A 219 13.08 -11.73 -31.90
CA PHE A 219 12.25 -10.71 -32.54
C PHE A 219 11.30 -11.27 -33.61
N THR A 220 11.43 -12.55 -33.99
CA THR A 220 10.75 -13.16 -35.15
C THR A 220 9.22 -13.10 -35.08
N ASN A 221 8.62 -13.26 -33.90
CA ASN A 221 7.16 -13.21 -33.68
C ASN A 221 6.76 -12.12 -32.65
N LEU A 222 7.69 -11.21 -32.31
CA LEU A 222 7.48 -10.22 -31.26
C LEU A 222 6.35 -9.21 -31.58
N PRO A 223 6.12 -8.76 -32.84
CA PRO A 223 4.94 -7.97 -33.17
C PRO A 223 3.62 -8.66 -32.78
N GLU A 224 3.49 -9.95 -33.11
CA GLU A 224 2.32 -10.78 -32.82
C GLU A 224 2.16 -11.03 -31.31
N GLU A 225 3.27 -11.25 -30.58
CA GLU A 225 3.25 -11.37 -29.11
C GLU A 225 2.82 -10.05 -28.44
N LEU A 226 3.25 -8.89 -28.94
CA LEU A 226 2.87 -7.59 -28.41
C LEU A 226 1.39 -7.26 -28.65
N ASP A 227 0.84 -7.51 -29.86
CA ASP A 227 -0.60 -7.32 -30.11
C ASP A 227 -1.45 -8.36 -29.34
N SER A 228 -0.95 -9.57 -29.11
CA SER A 228 -1.58 -10.59 -28.26
C SER A 228 -1.66 -10.14 -26.79
N LEU A 229 -0.55 -9.63 -26.23
CA LEU A 229 -0.50 -9.10 -24.85
C LEU A 229 -1.40 -7.88 -24.65
N LYS A 230 -1.44 -6.97 -25.62
CA LYS A 230 -2.37 -5.83 -25.65
C LYS A 230 -3.82 -6.30 -25.68
N THR A 231 -4.16 -7.22 -26.59
CA THR A 231 -5.51 -7.82 -26.69
C THR A 231 -5.90 -8.51 -25.38
N GLY A 232 -4.97 -9.20 -24.73
CA GLY A 232 -5.14 -9.85 -23.43
C GLY A 232 -5.40 -8.88 -22.28
N ASP A 233 -4.73 -7.71 -22.24
CA ASP A 233 -5.02 -6.65 -21.26
C ASP A 233 -6.39 -5.99 -21.51
N GLU A 234 -6.73 -5.75 -22.78
CA GLU A 234 -8.05 -5.24 -23.19
C GLU A 234 -9.18 -6.22 -22.87
N GLU A 235 -8.96 -7.54 -22.99
CA GLU A 235 -9.90 -8.58 -22.53
C GLU A 235 -9.96 -8.68 -21.00
N LEU A 236 -8.81 -8.74 -20.32
CA LEU A 236 -8.72 -8.80 -18.85
C LEU A 236 -9.51 -7.66 -18.20
N ARG A 237 -9.40 -6.44 -18.71
CA ARG A 237 -10.10 -5.26 -18.17
C ARG A 237 -11.60 -5.24 -18.48
N ARG A 238 -12.05 -5.82 -19.61
CA ARG A 238 -13.48 -6.03 -19.89
C ARG A 238 -14.06 -7.10 -18.95
N ASN A 239 -13.41 -8.24 -18.87
CA ASN A 239 -13.84 -9.38 -18.04
C ASN A 239 -13.70 -9.11 -16.53
N ALA A 240 -13.00 -8.04 -16.14
CA ALA A 240 -12.94 -7.58 -14.75
C ALA A 240 -14.17 -6.80 -14.28
N VAL A 241 -15.06 -6.31 -15.17
CA VAL A 241 -16.20 -5.46 -14.79
C VAL A 241 -17.53 -6.01 -15.32
N HIS A 242 -18.40 -6.46 -14.41
CA HIS A 242 -19.76 -6.91 -14.71
C HIS A 242 -20.78 -5.97 -14.04
N GLY A 243 -21.40 -5.07 -14.81
CA GLY A 243 -22.40 -4.13 -14.29
C GLY A 243 -21.80 -3.10 -13.34
N ASP A 244 -22.34 -2.99 -12.11
CA ASP A 244 -21.81 -2.11 -11.05
C ASP A 244 -20.67 -2.74 -10.22
N ARG A 245 -20.18 -3.93 -10.62
CA ARG A 245 -19.22 -4.75 -9.88
C ARG A 245 -17.93 -5.02 -10.67
N ILE A 246 -16.80 -4.72 -10.05
CA ILE A 246 -15.48 -5.24 -10.43
C ILE A 246 -15.38 -6.67 -9.88
N VAL A 247 -15.46 -7.67 -10.75
CA VAL A 247 -15.40 -9.10 -10.40
C VAL A 247 -13.98 -9.62 -10.21
N ASN A 248 -12.97 -8.91 -10.72
CA ASN A 248 -11.56 -9.20 -10.48
C ASN A 248 -10.82 -7.95 -9.94
N PRO A 249 -10.48 -7.89 -8.64
CA PRO A 249 -9.68 -6.80 -8.08
C PRO A 249 -8.16 -6.96 -8.34
N ASP A 250 -7.68 -8.17 -8.66
CA ASP A 250 -6.25 -8.49 -8.86
C ASP A 250 -5.77 -8.09 -10.28
N VAL A 251 -6.30 -6.98 -10.83
CA VAL A 251 -5.95 -6.43 -12.15
C VAL A 251 -4.72 -5.53 -12.04
N PRO A 252 -3.69 -5.67 -12.88
CA PRO A 252 -2.50 -4.82 -12.82
C PRO A 252 -2.83 -3.36 -13.24
N PRO A 253 -2.03 -2.36 -12.83
CA PRO A 253 -2.22 -0.99 -13.28
C PRO A 253 -2.16 -0.91 -14.80
N ARG A 254 -2.94 0.00 -15.42
CA ARG A 254 -3.00 0.12 -16.89
C ARG A 254 -1.68 0.59 -17.52
N ARG A 255 -0.88 1.37 -16.76
CA ARG A 255 0.34 2.03 -17.22
C ARG A 255 1.38 2.08 -16.10
N VAL A 256 2.65 2.21 -16.47
CA VAL A 256 3.77 2.53 -15.56
C VAL A 256 4.65 3.61 -16.20
N TRP A 257 5.30 4.43 -15.38
CA TRP A 257 6.38 5.31 -15.82
C TRP A 257 7.70 4.52 -15.81
N ASP A 258 8.26 4.31 -16.99
CA ASP A 258 9.63 3.82 -17.16
C ASP A 258 10.61 4.97 -16.98
N LEU A 259 11.36 4.93 -15.88
CA LEU A 259 12.33 5.96 -15.52
C LEU A 259 13.54 5.94 -16.46
N TYR A 260 13.80 4.82 -17.15
CA TYR A 260 14.90 4.73 -18.11
C TYR A 260 14.59 5.47 -19.42
N SER A 261 13.42 5.27 -20.02
CA SER A 261 12.97 6.02 -21.20
C SER A 261 12.33 7.39 -20.92
N ASN A 262 11.97 7.66 -19.66
CA ASN A 262 11.15 8.80 -19.26
C ASN A 262 9.77 8.84 -19.95
N ARG A 263 9.09 7.68 -20.03
CA ARG A 263 7.75 7.56 -20.65
C ARG A 263 6.80 6.72 -19.83
N VAL A 264 5.52 7.07 -19.90
CA VAL A 264 4.41 6.28 -19.38
C VAL A 264 4.02 5.26 -20.46
N ILE A 265 4.43 4.01 -20.24
CA ILE A 265 4.17 2.89 -21.15
C ILE A 265 2.98 2.04 -20.67
N PRO A 266 2.26 1.34 -21.56
CA PRO A 266 1.25 0.36 -21.17
C PRO A 266 1.88 -0.76 -20.34
N PHE A 267 1.19 -1.23 -19.30
CA PHE A 267 1.74 -2.29 -18.43
C PHE A 267 1.99 -3.60 -19.18
N HIS A 268 1.17 -3.94 -20.19
CA HIS A 268 1.36 -5.13 -21.03
C HIS A 268 2.64 -5.10 -21.89
N ALA A 269 3.33 -3.96 -22.00
CA ALA A 269 4.64 -3.87 -22.66
C ALA A 269 5.79 -4.37 -21.76
N LEU A 270 5.56 -4.52 -20.45
CA LEU A 270 6.53 -5.14 -19.54
C LEU A 270 6.61 -6.63 -19.83
N CYS A 271 7.81 -7.12 -20.16
CA CYS A 271 8.06 -8.52 -20.46
C CYS A 271 7.54 -9.44 -19.32
N PRO A 272 6.68 -10.44 -19.61
CA PRO A 272 5.86 -11.12 -18.60
C PRO A 272 6.61 -12.10 -17.67
N VAL A 273 7.92 -12.29 -17.83
CA VAL A 273 8.73 -13.22 -17.04
C VAL A 273 10.09 -12.62 -16.69
N TYR A 274 10.43 -12.58 -15.40
CA TYR A 274 11.66 -13.14 -14.80
C TYR A 274 11.62 -12.96 -13.25
N PRO A 275 12.11 -13.90 -12.42
CA PRO A 275 12.63 -15.23 -12.73
C PRO A 275 11.69 -16.36 -12.28
N PHE A 276 11.16 -17.15 -13.22
CA PHE A 276 11.25 -18.62 -13.17
C PHE A 276 10.79 -19.22 -14.50
N ARG A 277 11.43 -20.32 -14.93
CA ARG A 277 10.92 -21.15 -16.01
C ARG A 277 9.71 -21.94 -15.49
N PHE A 278 8.52 -21.60 -15.97
CA PHE A 278 7.42 -22.55 -16.06
C PHE A 278 6.94 -22.63 -17.50
N ASP A 279 6.73 -23.85 -17.98
CA ASP A 279 6.28 -24.10 -19.34
C ASP A 279 4.82 -23.66 -19.49
N MET A 280 4.61 -22.63 -20.32
CA MET A 280 3.32 -22.04 -20.61
C MET A 280 2.34 -23.00 -21.31
N ARG A 281 2.80 -24.20 -21.69
CA ARG A 281 2.01 -25.26 -22.32
C ARG A 281 1.50 -26.33 -21.34
N SER A 282 1.94 -26.31 -20.07
CA SER A 282 1.83 -27.46 -19.14
C SER A 282 1.20 -27.13 -17.77
N SER A 283 0.35 -26.11 -17.68
CA SER A 283 -0.54 -25.83 -16.53
C SER A 283 -1.61 -24.81 -16.93
N PRO A 284 -2.74 -24.70 -16.19
CA PRO A 284 -3.59 -23.52 -16.31
C PRO A 284 -2.76 -22.25 -16.01
N PRO A 285 -3.08 -21.10 -16.65
CA PRO A 285 -2.36 -19.86 -16.37
C PRO A 285 -2.47 -19.51 -14.88
N PRO A 286 -1.40 -18.96 -14.26
CA PRO A 286 -1.49 -18.50 -12.88
C PRO A 286 -2.64 -17.49 -12.77
N THR A 287 -3.53 -17.69 -11.80
CA THR A 287 -4.79 -16.94 -11.64
C THR A 287 -4.61 -15.47 -11.22
N ARG A 288 -3.37 -14.95 -11.34
CA ARG A 288 -2.95 -13.59 -11.02
C ARG A 288 -1.92 -13.14 -12.05
N VAL A 289 -2.21 -12.05 -12.75
CA VAL A 289 -1.20 -11.34 -13.55
C VAL A 289 -0.34 -10.54 -12.57
N ASN A 290 0.72 -11.19 -12.08
CA ASN A 290 1.52 -10.66 -10.99
C ASN A 290 2.32 -9.42 -11.42
N ILE A 291 2.35 -8.40 -10.57
CA ILE A 291 3.09 -7.17 -10.83
C ILE A 291 4.60 -7.46 -10.63
N PRO A 292 5.49 -7.10 -11.58
CA PRO A 292 6.92 -7.33 -11.44
C PRO A 292 7.52 -6.58 -10.23
N ARG A 293 8.41 -7.23 -9.48
CA ARG A 293 9.01 -6.68 -8.24
C ARG A 293 9.86 -5.41 -8.41
N ASN A 294 10.17 -5.02 -9.64
CA ASN A 294 10.83 -3.76 -9.99
C ASN A 294 9.86 -2.68 -10.53
N VAL A 295 8.54 -2.92 -10.46
CA VAL A 295 7.49 -1.88 -10.55
C VAL A 295 7.18 -1.39 -9.13
N TRP A 296 7.78 -0.28 -8.73
CA TRP A 296 7.58 0.30 -7.39
C TRP A 296 6.37 1.23 -7.38
N ALA A 297 5.67 1.34 -6.26
CA ALA A 297 4.58 2.30 -6.10
C ALA A 297 5.10 3.65 -5.58
N ILE A 298 4.45 4.76 -5.95
CA ILE A 298 4.77 6.11 -5.45
C ILE A 298 3.53 6.68 -4.76
N SER A 299 3.62 6.80 -3.43
CA SER A 299 2.57 7.38 -2.59
C SER A 299 2.97 8.77 -2.14
N HIS A 300 2.04 9.74 -2.14
CA HIS A 300 2.38 11.11 -1.76
C HIS A 300 1.25 11.90 -1.08
N GLY A 301 1.67 12.81 -0.20
CA GLY A 301 0.83 13.93 0.24
C GLY A 301 0.47 14.82 -0.95
N TRP A 302 -0.64 15.53 -0.86
CA TRP A 302 -0.99 16.55 -1.86
C TRP A 302 -0.80 17.93 -1.21
N LEU A 303 -0.40 18.92 -2.00
CA LEU A 303 -0.41 20.31 -1.55
C LEU A 303 -1.72 20.99 -2.00
N ASN A 304 -1.92 22.24 -1.60
CA ASN A 304 -3.08 23.02 -2.01
C ASN A 304 -3.03 23.35 -3.51
N GLU A 305 -4.05 24.02 -4.03
CA GLU A 305 -4.23 24.21 -5.49
C GLU A 305 -3.44 25.42 -6.01
N ASP A 306 -3.26 26.41 -5.16
CA ASP A 306 -2.28 27.50 -5.27
C ASP A 306 -0.83 26.99 -5.18
N GLU A 307 -0.52 26.03 -4.30
CA GLU A 307 0.81 25.40 -4.17
C GLU A 307 1.18 24.44 -5.34
N ARG A 308 0.23 24.11 -6.22
CA ARG A 308 0.40 23.17 -7.34
C ARG A 308 0.33 23.84 -8.72
N GLN A 309 0.83 23.12 -9.72
CA GLN A 309 0.81 23.48 -11.14
C GLN A 309 0.38 22.28 -12.00
N LEU A 310 -0.26 22.57 -13.13
CA LEU A 310 -0.71 21.59 -14.12
C LEU A 310 0.24 21.58 -15.31
N VAL A 311 1.10 20.55 -15.40
CA VAL A 311 2.17 20.48 -16.41
C VAL A 311 1.78 19.55 -17.55
N ARG A 312 1.87 20.02 -18.81
CA ARG A 312 1.82 19.13 -19.98
C ARG A 312 3.23 18.67 -20.32
N THR A 313 3.44 17.36 -20.44
CA THR A 313 4.77 16.76 -20.60
C THR A 313 4.77 15.69 -21.69
N THR A 314 5.91 15.47 -22.36
CA THR A 314 6.12 14.33 -23.26
C THR A 314 6.04 12.99 -22.52
N ILE A 315 6.31 12.97 -21.21
CA ILE A 315 6.30 11.77 -20.36
C ILE A 315 4.99 10.97 -20.46
N ASN A 316 3.83 11.63 -20.58
CA ASN A 316 2.52 10.99 -20.78
C ASN A 316 1.92 11.24 -22.18
N GLY A 317 2.76 11.43 -23.20
CA GLY A 317 2.33 11.75 -24.57
C GLY A 317 1.53 13.06 -24.67
N LYS A 318 1.70 13.97 -23.70
CA LYS A 318 0.90 15.20 -23.53
C LYS A 318 -0.62 14.97 -23.42
N GLN A 319 -1.07 13.74 -23.12
CA GLN A 319 -2.49 13.36 -23.15
C GLN A 319 -3.34 14.07 -22.09
N TRP A 320 -2.81 14.25 -20.87
CA TRP A 320 -3.45 15.01 -19.79
C TRP A 320 -2.45 15.90 -19.06
N PRO A 321 -2.89 17.00 -18.41
CA PRO A 321 -2.02 17.75 -17.51
C PRO A 321 -1.71 16.95 -16.24
N VAL A 322 -0.46 17.02 -15.79
CA VAL A 322 0.03 16.33 -14.58
C VAL A 322 0.07 17.34 -13.42
N PRO A 323 -0.72 17.15 -12.35
CA PRO A 323 -0.65 18.00 -11.16
C PRO A 323 0.60 17.70 -10.33
N ILE A 324 1.53 18.65 -10.24
CA ILE A 324 2.73 18.57 -9.39
C ILE A 324 2.90 19.83 -8.54
N PRO A 325 3.71 19.82 -7.46
CA PRO A 325 4.06 21.03 -6.72
C PRO A 325 4.77 22.08 -7.58
N ARG A 326 4.66 23.37 -7.22
CA ARG A 326 5.40 24.44 -7.90
C ARG A 326 6.91 24.42 -7.63
N GLU A 327 7.31 23.91 -6.47
CA GLU A 327 8.71 23.89 -5.99
C GLU A 327 9.54 22.73 -6.56
N THR A 328 8.98 21.92 -7.47
CA THR A 328 9.63 20.72 -8.02
C THR A 328 9.30 20.50 -9.48
N THR A 329 9.95 19.54 -10.11
CA THR A 329 9.67 19.08 -11.48
C THR A 329 9.72 17.56 -11.55
N LEU A 330 9.13 16.96 -12.60
CA LEU A 330 9.24 15.52 -12.83
C LEU A 330 10.69 15.04 -13.00
N ALA A 331 11.64 15.90 -13.36
CA ALA A 331 13.06 15.56 -13.39
C ALA A 331 13.65 15.30 -11.99
N HIS A 332 13.23 16.07 -10.97
CA HIS A 332 13.62 15.84 -9.57
C HIS A 332 13.14 14.48 -9.10
N VAL A 333 11.85 14.19 -9.32
CA VAL A 333 11.23 12.90 -9.00
C VAL A 333 11.93 11.76 -9.76
N ARG A 334 12.18 11.91 -11.07
CA ARG A 334 12.88 10.91 -11.90
C ARG A 334 14.26 10.58 -11.34
N ILE A 335 15.09 11.59 -11.07
CA ILE A 335 16.47 11.44 -10.62
C ILE A 335 16.53 10.81 -9.21
N GLU A 336 15.65 11.23 -8.30
CA GLU A 336 15.55 10.63 -6.96
C GLU A 336 15.13 9.16 -7.00
N LEU A 337 14.13 8.80 -7.81
CA LEU A 337 13.67 7.43 -7.92
C LEU A 337 14.73 6.53 -8.59
N LEU A 338 15.44 7.02 -9.60
CA LEU A 338 16.60 6.32 -10.20
C LEU A 338 17.72 6.08 -9.18
N ASN A 339 18.03 7.09 -8.34
CA ASN A 339 19.06 6.99 -7.30
C ASN A 339 18.65 6.14 -6.09
N LEU A 340 17.35 6.01 -5.82
CA LEU A 340 16.80 5.01 -4.90
C LEU A 340 16.81 3.59 -5.49
N GLY A 341 17.06 3.44 -6.81
CA GLY A 341 17.18 2.16 -7.50
C GLY A 341 15.91 1.65 -8.17
N ALA A 342 14.91 2.52 -8.38
CA ALA A 342 13.70 2.21 -9.13
C ALA A 342 13.97 2.15 -10.65
N GLU A 343 13.12 1.44 -11.38
CA GLU A 343 13.23 1.25 -12.83
C GLU A 343 11.89 1.54 -13.51
N TRP A 344 10.84 0.82 -13.13
CA TRP A 344 9.45 1.14 -13.43
C TRP A 344 8.76 1.63 -12.16
N VAL A 345 7.92 2.65 -12.29
CA VAL A 345 7.12 3.15 -11.15
C VAL A 345 5.67 3.38 -11.52
N TRP A 346 4.77 3.07 -10.59
CA TRP A 346 3.39 3.53 -10.65
C TRP A 346 3.25 4.80 -9.80
N LEU A 347 2.94 5.91 -10.47
CA LEU A 347 2.63 7.20 -9.88
C LEU A 347 1.26 7.63 -10.41
N ASP A 348 0.29 7.82 -9.53
CA ASP A 348 -1.12 8.09 -9.84
C ASP A 348 -1.29 9.23 -10.86
N VAL A 349 -0.63 10.38 -10.65
CA VAL A 349 -0.73 11.57 -11.51
C VAL A 349 -0.19 11.35 -12.94
N LEU A 350 0.66 10.34 -13.15
CA LEU A 350 1.22 9.97 -14.46
C LEU A 350 0.60 8.70 -15.06
N CYS A 351 0.08 7.77 -14.26
CA CYS A 351 -0.37 6.46 -14.73
C CYS A 351 -1.90 6.40 -14.91
N LEU A 352 -2.65 7.11 -14.06
CA LEU A 352 -4.09 7.34 -14.22
C LEU A 352 -4.33 8.60 -15.06
N ARG A 353 -5.30 8.54 -15.99
CA ARG A 353 -5.72 9.71 -16.77
C ARG A 353 -6.25 10.79 -15.84
N GLN A 354 -5.60 11.96 -15.79
CA GLN A 354 -6.06 13.09 -14.98
C GLN A 354 -7.10 13.93 -15.71
N ARG A 355 -7.82 14.78 -14.98
CA ARG A 355 -8.80 15.72 -15.56
C ARG A 355 -8.14 16.63 -16.60
N GLY A 356 -8.70 16.68 -17.80
CA GLY A 356 -8.02 17.18 -19.00
C GLY A 356 -8.85 18.11 -19.87
N HIS A 357 -8.87 17.85 -21.19
CA HIS A 357 -9.83 18.49 -22.09
C HIS A 357 -11.18 17.76 -22.04
N ASP A 358 -12.29 18.47 -22.25
CA ASP A 358 -13.65 17.92 -22.16
C ASP A 358 -13.87 16.68 -23.04
N ARG A 359 -13.24 16.62 -24.22
CA ARG A 359 -13.29 15.46 -25.13
C ARG A 359 -12.68 14.18 -24.54
N ASP A 360 -11.73 14.33 -23.62
CA ASP A 360 -10.95 13.25 -23.02
C ASP A 360 -11.55 12.81 -21.65
N GLU A 361 -12.56 13.54 -21.14
CA GLU A 361 -13.21 13.29 -19.85
C GLU A 361 -14.10 12.04 -19.83
N GLN A 362 -14.74 11.71 -20.96
CA GLN A 362 -15.53 10.47 -21.05
C GLN A 362 -14.63 9.25 -20.89
N LEU A 363 -13.51 9.22 -21.62
CA LEU A 363 -12.47 8.19 -21.50
C LEU A 363 -11.83 8.19 -20.10
N ARG A 364 -11.70 9.35 -19.44
CA ARG A 364 -11.27 9.41 -18.03
C ARG A 364 -12.27 8.69 -17.12
N LYS A 365 -13.58 8.99 -17.22
CA LYS A 365 -14.61 8.32 -16.40
C LYS A 365 -14.65 6.82 -16.67
N GLU A 366 -14.50 6.38 -17.92
CA GLU A 366 -14.44 4.97 -18.30
C GLU A 366 -13.19 4.25 -17.75
N GLU A 367 -12.00 4.86 -17.86
CA GLU A 367 -10.79 4.31 -17.22
C GLU A 367 -10.96 4.24 -15.69
N TRP A 368 -11.52 5.29 -15.07
CA TRP A 368 -11.63 5.39 -13.60
C TRP A 368 -12.62 4.41 -12.97
N GLN A 369 -13.68 3.99 -13.68
CA GLN A 369 -14.64 3.00 -13.16
C GLN A 369 -13.96 1.72 -12.65
N LEU A 370 -12.92 1.27 -13.35
CA LEU A 370 -12.07 0.13 -12.98
C LEU A 370 -10.77 0.58 -12.28
N ASP A 371 -10.05 1.55 -12.84
CA ASP A 371 -8.67 1.83 -12.43
C ASP A 371 -8.55 2.53 -11.06
N VAL A 372 -9.58 3.27 -10.63
CA VAL A 372 -9.56 3.98 -9.33
C VAL A 372 -9.82 3.06 -8.14
N PRO A 373 -10.79 2.11 -8.17
CA PRO A 373 -10.95 1.13 -7.09
C PRO A 373 -9.75 0.21 -6.94
N ILE A 374 -9.12 -0.25 -8.03
CA ILE A 374 -8.04 -1.26 -7.99
C ILE A 374 -6.67 -0.72 -7.57
N ILE A 375 -6.51 0.58 -7.28
CA ILE A 375 -5.17 1.15 -7.00
C ILE A 375 -4.45 0.47 -5.83
N GLY A 376 -5.18 -0.06 -4.84
CA GLY A 376 -4.58 -0.79 -3.72
C GLY A 376 -3.76 -2.01 -4.13
N HIS A 377 -4.04 -2.60 -5.30
CA HIS A 377 -3.31 -3.76 -5.82
C HIS A 377 -1.81 -3.45 -6.03
N VAL A 378 -1.45 -2.28 -6.56
CA VAL A 378 -0.04 -1.92 -6.78
C VAL A 378 0.74 -1.67 -5.47
N TYR A 379 0.04 -1.46 -4.36
CA TYR A 379 0.62 -1.30 -3.02
C TYR A 379 0.63 -2.59 -2.18
N GLN A 380 -0.28 -3.55 -2.46
CA GLN A 380 -0.60 -4.65 -1.54
C GLN A 380 -0.45 -6.07 -2.13
N HIS A 381 -0.16 -6.25 -3.43
CA HIS A 381 -0.08 -7.57 -4.08
C HIS A 381 1.00 -8.52 -3.52
N ASP A 382 2.18 -8.00 -3.14
CA ASP A 382 3.29 -8.75 -2.53
C ASP A 382 3.70 -8.05 -1.22
N PRO A 383 3.83 -8.75 -0.08
CA PRO A 383 4.29 -8.16 1.19
C PRO A 383 5.67 -7.49 1.16
N SER A 384 6.47 -7.76 0.12
CA SER A 384 7.76 -7.13 -0.19
C SER A 384 7.68 -5.99 -1.21
N GLN A 385 6.46 -5.57 -1.60
CA GLN A 385 6.28 -4.45 -2.52
C GLN A 385 6.93 -3.17 -1.98
N THR A 386 7.60 -2.47 -2.88
CA THR A 386 8.39 -1.29 -2.56
C THR A 386 7.59 -0.04 -2.89
N CYS A 387 7.50 0.89 -1.94
CA CYS A 387 6.84 2.18 -2.14
C CYS A 387 7.81 3.31 -1.79
N VAL A 388 7.89 4.35 -2.62
CA VAL A 388 8.52 5.61 -2.20
C VAL A 388 7.42 6.55 -1.72
N THR A 389 7.52 6.98 -0.46
CA THR A 389 6.50 7.76 0.23
C THR A 389 6.96 9.20 0.44
N TYR A 390 6.33 10.12 -0.28
CA TYR A 390 6.58 11.57 -0.20
C TYR A 390 5.54 12.22 0.72
N PHE A 391 5.78 12.21 2.03
CA PHE A 391 4.75 12.56 3.03
C PHE A 391 4.20 14.00 2.89
N ASN A 392 5.08 14.99 2.66
CA ASN A 392 4.69 16.39 2.53
C ASN A 392 4.14 16.76 1.15
N GLY A 393 4.58 16.05 0.11
CA GLY A 393 4.21 16.29 -1.29
C GLY A 393 5.21 15.65 -2.25
N LEU A 394 4.73 15.20 -3.41
CA LEU A 394 5.56 14.55 -4.44
C LEU A 394 6.80 15.39 -4.78
N GLY A 395 8.00 14.84 -4.59
CA GLY A 395 9.26 15.48 -5.01
C GLY A 395 9.68 16.74 -4.24
N ILE A 396 9.03 17.09 -3.12
CA ILE A 396 9.46 18.19 -2.24
C ILE A 396 10.14 17.67 -0.96
N PRO A 397 10.95 18.49 -0.26
CA PRO A 397 11.61 18.11 0.98
C PRO A 397 10.67 17.57 2.07
N PHE A 398 11.14 16.56 2.80
CA PHE A 398 10.45 16.03 3.97
C PHE A 398 10.65 16.95 5.19
N ASP A 399 9.54 17.28 5.85
CA ASP A 399 9.46 18.06 7.08
C ASP A 399 8.47 17.35 8.02
N GLY A 400 9.01 16.71 9.06
CA GLY A 400 8.26 15.96 10.06
C GLY A 400 7.65 16.82 11.17
N THR A 401 7.87 18.14 11.19
CA THR A 401 7.42 18.98 12.32
C THR A 401 5.91 18.85 12.55
N PRO A 402 5.44 18.80 13.81
CA PRO A 402 4.01 18.70 14.12
C PRO A 402 3.15 19.78 13.43
N ALA A 403 3.70 20.97 13.22
CA ALA A 403 3.07 22.03 12.46
C ALA A 403 2.81 21.64 10.99
N ARG A 404 3.81 21.10 10.27
CA ARG A 404 3.67 20.68 8.87
C ARG A 404 2.86 19.40 8.72
N VAL A 405 3.00 18.45 9.65
CA VAL A 405 2.41 17.11 9.58
C VAL A 405 0.92 17.07 9.95
N TRP A 406 0.48 17.90 10.91
CA TRP A 406 -0.89 17.83 11.44
C TRP A 406 -1.80 18.99 11.02
N SER A 407 -1.27 20.18 10.67
CA SER A 407 -2.13 21.30 10.24
C SER A 407 -2.75 21.08 8.84
N ASN A 408 -1.98 20.55 7.89
CA ASN A 408 -2.41 20.42 6.51
C ASN A 408 -3.27 19.15 6.29
N GLU A 409 -4.53 19.33 5.91
CA GLU A 409 -5.49 18.25 5.64
C GLU A 409 -5.08 17.34 4.48
N ARG A 410 -4.32 17.89 3.52
CA ARG A 410 -3.80 17.18 2.35
C ARG A 410 -2.46 16.48 2.62
N HIS A 411 -1.89 16.61 3.82
CA HIS A 411 -0.70 15.89 4.25
C HIS A 411 -0.92 14.37 4.25
N TRP A 412 0.13 13.58 3.98
CA TRP A 412 0.00 12.13 3.79
C TRP A 412 -0.63 11.40 4.98
N PHE A 413 -0.31 11.77 6.22
CA PHE A 413 -0.91 11.14 7.41
C PHE A 413 -2.39 11.49 7.62
N ARG A 414 -2.87 12.59 7.01
CA ARG A 414 -4.23 13.12 7.14
C ARG A 414 -5.15 12.80 5.97
N ARG A 415 -4.67 12.53 4.75
CA ARG A 415 -5.55 12.11 3.63
C ARG A 415 -6.13 10.72 3.85
N ALA A 416 -7.39 10.49 3.50
CA ALA A 416 -8.06 9.18 3.58
C ALA A 416 -7.44 8.17 2.60
N TRP A 417 -7.21 8.61 1.37
CA TRP A 417 -6.71 7.82 0.25
C TRP A 417 -5.38 7.11 0.52
N THR A 418 -4.46 7.77 1.23
CA THR A 418 -3.13 7.24 1.54
C THR A 418 -3.13 6.09 2.58
N LEU A 419 -4.27 5.80 3.21
CA LEU A 419 -4.37 4.67 4.15
C LEU A 419 -4.21 3.32 3.43
N GLN A 420 -4.80 3.16 2.24
CA GLN A 420 -4.61 1.95 1.41
C GLN A 420 -3.24 1.90 0.70
N GLU A 421 -2.51 3.03 0.64
CA GLU A 421 -1.16 3.13 0.07
C GLU A 421 -0.05 2.78 1.09
N THR A 422 -0.42 2.53 2.35
CA THR A 422 0.52 2.28 3.45
C THR A 422 1.08 0.85 3.37
N CYS A 423 2.38 0.68 3.08
CA CYS A 423 3.02 -0.65 2.95
C CYS A 423 4.30 -0.79 3.81
N ILE A 424 4.72 -2.02 4.12
CA ILE A 424 5.94 -2.32 4.89
C ILE A 424 7.22 -1.88 4.16
N GLY A 425 7.27 -2.07 2.84
CA GLY A 425 8.40 -1.73 1.97
C GLY A 425 8.56 -0.24 1.65
N TRP A 426 8.06 0.65 2.52
CA TRP A 426 8.16 2.09 2.33
C TRP A 426 9.61 2.59 2.42
N LEU A 427 9.96 3.54 1.55
CA LEU A 427 11.19 4.31 1.55
C LEU A 427 10.82 5.81 1.61
N PRO A 428 11.51 6.65 2.39
CA PRO A 428 11.20 8.08 2.45
C PRO A 428 11.68 8.81 1.20
N GLY A 429 10.76 9.49 0.50
CA GLY A 429 11.09 10.47 -0.53
C GLY A 429 11.27 11.88 0.05
N GLY A 430 12.00 12.75 -0.64
CA GLY A 430 12.26 14.13 -0.24
C GLY A 430 13.33 14.28 0.85
N MET A 431 14.21 13.30 1.02
CA MET A 431 15.14 13.27 2.15
C MET A 431 16.28 14.30 2.01
N THR A 432 16.34 15.27 2.93
CA THR A 432 17.40 16.31 2.99
C THR A 432 18.56 15.95 3.93
N GLY A 433 18.35 15.01 4.85
CA GLY A 433 19.31 14.64 5.89
C GLY A 433 19.49 15.68 7.00
N ALA A 434 18.60 16.68 7.08
CA ALA A 434 18.40 17.48 8.27
C ALA A 434 17.75 16.66 9.40
N GLU A 435 17.79 17.17 10.64
CA GLU A 435 17.05 16.55 11.75
C GLU A 435 15.54 16.62 11.50
N ILE A 436 14.87 15.48 11.66
CA ILE A 436 13.43 15.35 11.49
C ILE A 436 12.76 15.75 12.80
N GLY A 437 12.11 16.93 12.80
CA GLY A 437 11.33 17.40 13.94
C GLY A 437 10.29 16.37 14.38
N ASP A 438 10.30 16.01 15.66
CA ASP A 438 9.42 15.00 16.28
C ASP A 438 9.31 13.65 15.53
N SER A 439 10.44 13.19 14.99
CA SER A 439 10.54 11.90 14.29
C SER A 439 9.90 10.71 15.01
N PRO A 440 10.04 10.52 16.34
CA PRO A 440 9.42 9.40 17.04
C PRO A 440 7.89 9.42 17.01
N ALA A 441 7.25 10.60 17.07
CA ALA A 441 5.80 10.71 16.95
C ALA A 441 5.34 10.36 15.52
N VAL A 442 6.03 10.87 14.51
CA VAL A 442 5.66 10.69 13.09
C VAL A 442 5.80 9.23 12.66
N PHE A 443 6.97 8.61 12.89
CA PHE A 443 7.19 7.22 12.51
C PHE A 443 6.54 6.22 13.48
N GLY A 444 6.31 6.58 14.75
CA GLY A 444 5.51 5.80 15.68
C GLY A 444 4.05 5.65 15.21
N VAL A 445 3.43 6.73 14.72
CA VAL A 445 2.08 6.67 14.11
C VAL A 445 2.08 5.82 12.83
N LEU A 446 3.15 5.87 12.02
CA LEU A 446 3.29 4.99 10.85
C LEU A 446 3.41 3.52 11.26
N GLU A 447 4.20 3.20 12.29
CA GLU A 447 4.39 1.82 12.74
C GLU A 447 3.11 1.22 13.33
N VAL A 448 2.37 1.98 14.15
CA VAL A 448 1.07 1.55 14.70
C VAL A 448 0.08 1.23 13.58
N LYS A 449 0.04 2.06 12.52
CA LYS A 449 -0.79 1.82 11.33
C LYS A 449 -0.33 0.58 10.56
N LEU A 450 0.98 0.41 10.31
CA LEU A 450 1.54 -0.77 9.64
C LEU A 450 1.25 -2.09 10.36
N ARG A 451 1.44 -2.12 11.69
CA ARG A 451 1.04 -3.28 12.54
C ARG A 451 -0.46 -3.57 12.46
N GLY A 452 -1.26 -2.59 12.05
CA GLY A 452 -2.71 -2.64 12.01
C GLY A 452 -3.34 -3.25 10.77
N LEU A 453 -2.75 -3.03 9.59
CA LEU A 453 -3.34 -3.38 8.28
C LEU A 453 -3.59 -4.88 8.11
N HIS A 454 -2.83 -5.73 8.79
CA HIS A 454 -2.87 -7.19 8.65
C HIS A 454 -4.11 -7.90 9.23
N ARG A 455 -5.14 -7.17 9.71
CA ARG A 455 -6.27 -7.80 10.44
C ARG A 455 -7.67 -7.60 9.86
N GLY A 456 -7.87 -6.67 8.91
CA GLY A 456 -9.20 -6.44 8.32
C GLY A 456 -10.31 -6.03 9.31
N GLU A 457 -9.95 -5.58 10.52
CA GLU A 457 -10.89 -5.24 11.60
C GLU A 457 -11.75 -4.02 11.21
N LEU A 458 -13.01 -4.26 10.82
CA LEU A 458 -13.90 -3.29 10.19
C LEU A 458 -13.96 -1.95 10.93
N PHE A 459 -14.33 -1.99 12.20
CA PHE A 459 -14.52 -0.79 13.02
C PHE A 459 -13.24 0.02 13.19
N ARG A 460 -12.07 -0.63 13.16
CA ARG A 460 -10.78 0.09 13.21
C ARG A 460 -10.45 0.75 11.88
N MET A 461 -10.64 0.05 10.74
CA MET A 461 -10.42 0.65 9.42
C MET A 461 -11.39 1.81 9.16
N VAL A 462 -12.63 1.69 9.62
CA VAL A 462 -13.62 2.78 9.65
C VAL A 462 -13.12 3.95 10.51
N ASN A 463 -12.73 3.73 11.77
CA ASN A 463 -12.17 4.79 12.62
C ASN A 463 -10.95 5.48 11.95
N ASP A 464 -9.99 4.69 11.46
CA ASP A 464 -8.73 5.18 10.86
C ASP A 464 -8.93 5.96 9.56
N ILE A 465 -9.98 5.68 8.76
CA ILE A 465 -10.32 6.41 7.53
C ILE A 465 -11.30 7.57 7.77
N CYS A 466 -12.18 7.46 8.78
CA CYS A 466 -13.08 8.54 9.18
C CYS A 466 -12.31 9.69 9.83
N ALA A 467 -11.27 9.40 10.64
CA ALA A 467 -10.37 10.39 11.24
C ALA A 467 -9.43 11.11 10.22
N ARG A 468 -9.48 10.73 8.94
CA ARG A 468 -8.72 11.33 7.83
C ARG A 468 -9.61 12.26 7.00
N CYS A 469 -9.03 13.24 6.32
CA CYS A 469 -9.69 14.15 5.38
C CYS A 469 -9.75 13.54 3.97
N SER A 470 -10.78 13.82 3.20
CA SER A 470 -10.95 13.34 1.82
C SER A 470 -11.34 14.49 0.89
N SER A 471 -11.15 14.32 -0.41
CA SER A 471 -11.54 15.30 -1.43
C SER A 471 -13.00 15.14 -1.84
N THR A 472 -13.53 13.91 -1.76
CA THR A 472 -14.97 13.62 -1.81
C THR A 472 -15.41 12.79 -0.60
N PRO A 473 -16.71 12.69 -0.29
CA PRO A 473 -17.21 11.72 0.69
C PRO A 473 -16.98 10.26 0.29
N ILE A 474 -16.97 9.94 -1.02
CA ILE A 474 -16.83 8.56 -1.51
C ILE A 474 -15.40 8.03 -1.45
N ASP A 475 -14.37 8.89 -1.42
CA ASP A 475 -12.95 8.45 -1.30
C ASP A 475 -12.74 7.55 -0.07
N LYS A 476 -13.41 7.88 1.05
CA LYS A 476 -13.33 7.12 2.31
C LYS A 476 -13.90 5.71 2.18
N ILE A 477 -14.92 5.54 1.35
CA ILE A 477 -15.60 4.27 1.14
C ILE A 477 -14.84 3.44 0.10
N ALA A 478 -14.41 4.07 -1.00
CA ALA A 478 -13.57 3.41 -2.00
C ALA A 478 -12.25 2.88 -1.38
N GLY A 479 -11.58 3.69 -0.54
CA GLY A 479 -10.36 3.29 0.15
C GLY A 479 -10.51 2.13 1.15
N LEU A 480 -11.74 1.82 1.61
CA LEU A 480 -11.98 0.65 2.46
C LEU A 480 -11.91 -0.69 1.68
N GLY A 481 -12.02 -0.68 0.35
CA GLY A 481 -12.06 -1.90 -0.46
C GLY A 481 -10.87 -2.84 -0.23
N TYR A 482 -9.65 -2.32 -0.32
CA TYR A 482 -8.43 -3.09 -0.04
C TYR A 482 -8.17 -3.28 1.46
N LEU A 483 -8.46 -2.27 2.29
CA LEU A 483 -8.26 -2.33 3.75
C LEU A 483 -9.10 -3.43 4.42
N LEU A 484 -10.25 -3.77 3.83
CA LEU A 484 -11.15 -4.84 4.27
C LEU A 484 -11.02 -6.12 3.42
N GLN A 485 -10.05 -6.16 2.50
CA GLN A 485 -9.73 -7.29 1.62
C GLN A 485 -10.98 -7.83 0.89
N CYS A 486 -11.77 -6.93 0.29
CA CYS A 486 -13.01 -7.29 -0.38
C CYS A 486 -12.72 -8.19 -1.61
N PRO A 487 -13.32 -9.40 -1.72
CA PRO A 487 -13.05 -10.33 -2.83
C PRO A 487 -13.55 -9.83 -4.20
N THR A 488 -14.37 -8.79 -4.23
CA THR A 488 -14.74 -8.00 -5.42
C THR A 488 -14.87 -6.53 -5.00
N LEU A 489 -15.04 -5.59 -5.92
CA LEU A 489 -15.17 -4.16 -5.59
C LEU A 489 -16.37 -3.54 -6.33
N PRO A 490 -16.95 -2.43 -5.82
CA PRO A 490 -17.88 -1.62 -6.61
C PRO A 490 -17.12 -0.79 -7.65
N VAL A 491 -17.75 -0.51 -8.80
CA VAL A 491 -17.18 0.46 -9.76
C VAL A 491 -17.16 1.87 -9.18
N TYR A 492 -16.17 2.68 -9.54
CA TYR A 492 -16.09 4.07 -9.10
C TYR A 492 -17.05 4.96 -9.88
N ASN A 493 -17.79 5.82 -9.18
CA ASN A 493 -18.70 6.79 -9.78
C ASN A 493 -18.60 8.12 -9.00
N GLU A 494 -18.03 9.15 -9.62
CA GLU A 494 -17.89 10.51 -9.06
C GLU A 494 -19.23 11.14 -8.66
N ASP A 495 -20.32 10.76 -9.33
CA ASP A 495 -21.65 11.36 -9.21
C ASP A 495 -22.56 10.63 -8.18
N THR A 496 -21.99 9.75 -7.34
CA THR A 496 -22.70 8.90 -6.35
C THR A 496 -22.60 9.44 -4.92
N THR A 497 -23.67 9.26 -4.11
CA THR A 497 -23.69 9.65 -2.69
C THR A 497 -22.95 8.64 -1.80
N ALA A 498 -22.44 9.11 -0.65
CA ALA A 498 -21.77 8.26 0.34
C ALA A 498 -22.64 7.06 0.76
N GLU A 499 -23.91 7.28 1.11
CA GLU A 499 -24.81 6.20 1.51
C GLU A 499 -25.04 5.14 0.42
N ARG A 500 -24.99 5.53 -0.86
CA ARG A 500 -25.10 4.58 -1.98
C ARG A 500 -23.77 3.85 -2.22
N ALA A 501 -22.64 4.55 -2.19
CA ALA A 501 -21.32 3.93 -2.27
C ALA A 501 -21.09 2.90 -1.14
N TRP A 502 -21.51 3.22 0.09
CA TRP A 502 -21.44 2.31 1.23
C TRP A 502 -22.36 1.10 1.06
N SER A 503 -23.61 1.32 0.62
CA SER A 503 -24.54 0.22 0.30
C SER A 503 -23.99 -0.74 -0.75
N LEU A 504 -23.27 -0.22 -1.75
CA LEU A 504 -22.58 -1.03 -2.74
C LEU A 504 -21.42 -1.79 -2.10
N LEU A 505 -20.51 -1.12 -1.38
CA LEU A 505 -19.38 -1.76 -0.71
C LEU A 505 -19.80 -2.91 0.21
N VAL A 506 -20.92 -2.78 0.94
CA VAL A 506 -21.44 -3.84 1.82
C VAL A 506 -21.70 -5.15 1.06
N ARG A 507 -22.22 -5.11 -0.18
CA ARG A 507 -22.39 -6.31 -1.03
C ARG A 507 -21.06 -7.01 -1.32
N HIS A 508 -19.97 -6.24 -1.40
CA HIS A 508 -18.63 -6.72 -1.75
C HIS A 508 -17.77 -7.15 -0.55
N LEU A 509 -18.11 -6.72 0.67
CA LEU A 509 -17.44 -7.15 1.91
C LEU A 509 -17.35 -8.67 2.00
N HIS A 510 -16.25 -9.18 2.56
CA HIS A 510 -16.09 -10.60 2.86
C HIS A 510 -17.22 -11.11 3.80
N PRO A 511 -17.78 -12.32 3.61
CA PRO A 511 -18.88 -12.85 4.44
C PRO A 511 -18.68 -12.75 5.95
N ARG A 512 -17.44 -12.91 6.44
CA ARG A 512 -17.08 -12.73 7.86
C ARG A 512 -17.23 -11.27 8.35
N VAL A 513 -16.88 -10.30 7.52
CA VAL A 513 -16.98 -8.86 7.84
C VAL A 513 -18.45 -8.43 7.84
N ARG A 514 -19.28 -9.01 6.98
CA ARG A 514 -20.74 -8.78 6.99
C ARG A 514 -21.44 -9.34 8.22
N ILE A 515 -21.09 -10.54 8.68
CA ILE A 515 -21.68 -11.08 9.91
C ILE A 515 -21.20 -10.32 11.16
N GLU A 516 -19.93 -9.86 11.20
CA GLU A 516 -19.43 -8.96 12.26
C GLU A 516 -20.22 -7.63 12.29
N LEU A 517 -20.46 -7.02 11.14
CA LEU A 517 -21.29 -5.81 11.02
C LEU A 517 -22.75 -6.04 11.44
N LEU A 518 -23.27 -7.26 11.23
CA LEU A 518 -24.62 -7.63 11.64
C LEU A 518 -24.73 -7.86 13.17
N SER A 519 -23.77 -8.56 13.78
CA SER A 519 -23.84 -9.02 15.18
C SER A 519 -23.17 -8.12 16.20
N VAL A 520 -22.23 -7.25 15.80
CA VAL A 520 -21.48 -6.37 16.72
C VAL A 520 -22.04 -4.95 16.76
N PHE A 521 -22.59 -4.43 15.65
CA PHE A 521 -23.15 -3.08 15.63
C PHE A 521 -24.64 -3.10 16.02
N PRO A 522 -25.10 -2.33 17.03
CA PRO A 522 -26.45 -2.48 17.57
C PRO A 522 -27.57 -1.91 16.68
N GLU A 523 -27.36 -0.73 16.10
CA GLU A 523 -28.41 -0.04 15.34
C GLU A 523 -28.52 -0.61 13.91
N PRO A 524 -29.70 -1.09 13.47
CA PRO A 524 -29.97 -1.21 12.04
C PRO A 524 -30.04 0.19 11.41
N GLY A 525 -29.56 0.33 10.18
CA GLY A 525 -29.74 1.57 9.40
C GLY A 525 -31.20 1.79 8.99
N PRO A 526 -31.54 2.99 8.49
CA PRO A 526 -32.86 3.25 7.91
C PRO A 526 -33.14 2.23 6.79
N TYR A 527 -34.12 1.34 7.04
CA TYR A 527 -34.52 0.24 6.16
C TYR A 527 -33.38 -0.75 5.80
N ARG A 528 -32.39 -0.97 6.69
CA ARG A 528 -31.19 -1.82 6.44
C ARG A 528 -30.73 -2.58 7.69
N TRP A 529 -30.13 -3.76 7.56
CA TRP A 529 -29.53 -4.50 8.69
C TRP A 529 -28.22 -3.92 9.19
N TYR A 530 -27.47 -3.33 8.25
CA TYR A 530 -26.22 -2.63 8.47
C TYR A 530 -26.50 -1.14 8.72
N PRO A 531 -25.63 -0.46 9.48
CA PRO A 531 -25.71 0.99 9.67
C PRO A 531 -25.65 1.79 8.36
N SER A 532 -26.18 3.01 8.39
CA SER A 532 -25.77 4.05 7.44
C SER A 532 -24.28 4.35 7.57
N TRP A 533 -23.67 4.92 6.53
CA TRP A 533 -22.29 5.37 6.62
C TRP A 533 -22.14 6.51 7.64
N GLU A 534 -23.17 7.35 7.79
CA GLU A 534 -23.27 8.35 8.85
C GLU A 534 -23.16 7.72 10.27
N GLN A 535 -23.91 6.66 10.56
CA GLN A 535 -23.87 5.96 11.86
C GLN A 535 -22.49 5.34 12.15
N LEU A 536 -21.78 4.88 11.11
CA LEU A 536 -20.40 4.40 11.23
C LEU A 536 -19.37 5.54 11.37
N ALA A 537 -19.59 6.67 10.73
CA ALA A 537 -18.65 7.78 10.72
C ALA A 537 -18.73 8.66 11.98
N GLN A 538 -19.91 8.76 12.62
CA GLN A 538 -20.13 9.55 13.84
C GLN A 538 -19.71 8.81 15.12
N LYS A 539 -19.79 7.47 15.15
CA LYS A 539 -19.46 6.68 16.33
C LYS A 539 -17.98 6.32 16.35
N SER A 540 -17.24 6.92 17.28
CA SER A 540 -15.88 6.49 17.62
C SER A 540 -15.92 5.10 18.26
N PHE A 541 -15.63 4.05 17.49
CA PHE A 541 -15.71 2.67 17.98
C PHE A 541 -14.54 2.32 18.90
N THR A 542 -14.66 2.71 20.17
CA THR A 542 -14.25 1.80 21.24
C THR A 542 -15.17 0.58 21.13
N ARG A 543 -14.65 -0.51 20.55
CA ARG A 543 -15.26 -1.84 20.67
C ARG A 543 -15.67 -2.06 22.14
N PRO A 544 -16.86 -2.62 22.44
CA PRO A 544 -17.24 -2.95 23.81
C PRO A 544 -16.08 -3.67 24.51
N VAL A 545 -15.84 -3.35 25.78
CA VAL A 545 -14.63 -3.80 26.50
C VAL A 545 -14.76 -5.26 26.93
N THR A 546 -14.90 -6.14 25.94
CA THR A 546 -14.82 -7.58 26.07
C THR A 546 -13.41 -7.92 26.55
N GLY A 547 -13.28 -8.16 27.85
CA GLY A 547 -11.98 -8.41 28.49
C GLY A 547 -11.25 -9.55 27.79
N THR A 548 -9.97 -9.33 27.45
CA THR A 548 -9.01 -10.32 26.94
C THR A 548 -9.34 -11.14 25.67
N MET A 549 -10.58 -11.16 25.16
CA MET A 549 -10.93 -11.91 23.95
C MET A 549 -10.70 -11.12 22.66
N GLY A 550 -10.08 -11.77 21.66
CA GLY A 550 -9.85 -11.22 20.32
C GLY A 550 -11.12 -11.00 19.51
N ALA A 551 -11.01 -10.66 18.22
CA ALA A 551 -12.16 -10.72 17.31
C ALA A 551 -12.72 -12.15 17.27
N PRO A 552 -14.06 -12.35 17.38
CA PRO A 552 -14.64 -13.67 17.55
C PRO A 552 -14.26 -14.62 16.41
N TYR A 553 -14.06 -15.90 16.76
CA TYR A 553 -13.98 -16.97 15.80
C TYR A 553 -15.40 -17.28 15.30
N ILE A 554 -15.82 -16.56 14.26
CA ILE A 554 -17.07 -16.85 13.55
C ILE A 554 -16.75 -17.89 12.48
N ARG A 555 -17.48 -18.99 12.48
CA ARG A 555 -17.23 -20.15 11.61
C ARG A 555 -17.64 -19.85 10.16
N GLN A 556 -17.19 -20.67 9.20
CA GLN A 556 -17.43 -20.39 7.78
C GLN A 556 -18.90 -20.58 7.39
N GLU A 557 -19.56 -21.55 8.03
CA GLU A 557 -20.99 -21.83 7.99
C GLU A 557 -21.83 -20.68 8.59
N GLU A 558 -21.34 -20.04 9.66
CA GLU A 558 -21.98 -18.88 10.32
C GLU A 558 -21.81 -17.57 9.54
N CYS A 559 -20.97 -17.51 8.51
CA CYS A 559 -20.74 -16.26 7.78
C CYS A 559 -21.98 -15.82 6.97
N LEU A 560 -22.28 -14.51 6.98
CA LEU A 560 -23.41 -13.95 6.22
C LEU A 560 -23.08 -14.00 4.73
N LYS A 561 -23.81 -14.81 3.99
CA LYS A 561 -23.72 -14.97 2.53
C LYS A 561 -24.54 -13.87 1.84
N TYR A 562 -24.24 -13.63 0.57
CA TYR A 562 -24.96 -12.67 -0.27
C TYR A 562 -25.14 -13.29 -1.66
N ASN A 563 -26.38 -13.38 -2.12
CA ASN A 563 -26.72 -13.78 -3.48
C ASN A 563 -26.93 -12.49 -4.31
N PRO A 564 -26.10 -12.23 -5.35
CA PRO A 564 -26.20 -11.03 -6.17
C PRO A 564 -27.40 -11.05 -7.12
N ASP A 565 -27.81 -12.23 -7.59
CA ASP A 565 -28.89 -12.39 -8.59
C ASP A 565 -30.27 -12.10 -7.99
N SER A 566 -30.39 -12.24 -6.67
CA SER A 566 -31.61 -11.97 -5.90
C SER A 566 -31.51 -10.80 -4.92
N ASP A 567 -30.37 -10.09 -4.90
CA ASP A 567 -29.97 -9.02 -3.94
C ASP A 567 -30.33 -9.40 -2.49
N THR A 568 -29.88 -10.57 -2.03
CA THR A 568 -30.35 -11.19 -0.75
C THR A 568 -29.20 -11.60 0.16
N TYR A 569 -29.30 -11.26 1.44
CA TYR A 569 -28.39 -11.70 2.48
C TYR A 569 -28.96 -12.89 3.24
N PHE A 570 -28.14 -13.92 3.52
CA PHE A 570 -28.58 -15.12 4.23
C PHE A 570 -27.50 -15.76 5.10
N HIS A 571 -27.91 -16.44 6.18
CA HIS A 571 -27.03 -17.10 7.14
C HIS A 571 -27.65 -18.44 7.62
N SER A 572 -26.81 -19.44 7.82
CA SER A 572 -27.18 -20.77 8.30
C SER A 572 -27.21 -20.76 9.84
N VAL A 573 -28.40 -20.94 10.43
CA VAL A 573 -28.59 -20.78 11.87
C VAL A 573 -28.43 -22.13 12.57
N HIS A 574 -27.45 -22.23 13.46
CA HIS A 574 -27.22 -23.42 14.29
C HIS A 574 -27.79 -23.28 15.71
N HIS A 575 -28.00 -22.04 16.17
CA HIS A 575 -28.51 -21.72 17.50
C HIS A 575 -29.53 -20.59 17.44
N ALA A 576 -30.74 -20.84 17.93
CA ALA A 576 -31.79 -19.84 18.03
C ALA A 576 -32.77 -20.08 19.19
N VAL A 577 -33.33 -19.00 19.68
CA VAL A 577 -34.56 -18.97 20.49
C VAL A 577 -35.64 -18.37 19.59
N VAL A 578 -36.56 -19.18 19.09
CA VAL A 578 -37.56 -18.78 18.07
C VAL A 578 -38.88 -18.42 18.74
N ASP A 579 -39.57 -17.39 18.24
CA ASP A 579 -40.88 -16.92 18.69
C ASP A 579 -40.99 -16.74 20.23
N SER A 580 -39.97 -16.11 20.83
CA SER A 580 -39.89 -15.76 22.25
C SER A 580 -40.64 -14.46 22.59
N ARG A 581 -40.95 -14.25 23.88
CA ARG A 581 -41.68 -13.06 24.38
C ARG A 581 -40.91 -12.35 25.48
N ILE A 582 -40.98 -11.02 25.45
CA ILE A 582 -40.47 -10.13 26.50
C ILE A 582 -41.47 -10.07 27.66
N VAL A 583 -41.05 -10.45 28.86
CA VAL A 583 -41.91 -10.56 30.06
C VAL A 583 -41.92 -9.27 30.86
N SER A 584 -40.75 -8.65 31.03
CA SER A 584 -40.56 -7.42 31.79
C SER A 584 -39.50 -6.51 31.14
N ASN A 585 -39.62 -5.20 31.40
CA ASN A 585 -38.78 -4.14 30.85
C ASN A 585 -38.16 -3.31 31.98
N GLN A 586 -36.90 -2.90 31.80
CA GLN A 586 -36.11 -2.01 32.67
C GLN A 586 -35.69 -2.67 34.00
N THR A 587 -34.45 -2.57 34.45
CA THR A 587 -33.58 -1.37 34.49
C THR A 587 -32.84 -0.98 33.20
N ALA A 588 -32.70 0.33 33.01
CA ALA A 588 -31.61 0.89 32.23
C ALA A 588 -30.39 1.07 33.14
N PHE A 589 -29.20 0.72 32.66
CA PHE A 589 -27.93 0.93 33.38
C PHE A 589 -27.31 2.29 33.06
N ASP A 590 -26.39 2.77 33.91
CA ASP A 590 -25.62 4.01 33.65
C ASP A 590 -24.78 3.95 32.36
N SER A 591 -24.57 2.74 31.80
CA SER A 591 -23.95 2.51 30.48
C SER A 591 -24.88 2.81 29.28
N GLY A 592 -26.17 3.05 29.51
CA GLY A 592 -27.19 3.21 28.46
C GLY A 592 -27.71 1.90 27.89
N GLU A 593 -27.28 0.75 28.42
CA GLU A 593 -27.86 -0.56 28.10
C GLU A 593 -29.23 -0.74 28.77
N ALA A 594 -30.09 -1.56 28.17
CA ALA A 594 -31.41 -1.91 28.69
C ALA A 594 -31.55 -3.40 28.94
N ALA A 595 -31.92 -3.76 30.18
CA ALA A 595 -32.19 -5.14 30.58
C ALA A 595 -33.61 -5.58 30.18
N TYR A 596 -33.72 -6.80 29.66
CA TYR A 596 -34.97 -7.44 29.26
C TYR A 596 -35.04 -8.89 29.75
N GLU A 597 -36.25 -9.32 30.13
CA GLU A 597 -36.55 -10.69 30.51
C GLU A 597 -37.21 -11.44 29.36
N ILE A 598 -36.56 -12.50 28.86
CA ILE A 598 -37.07 -13.35 27.78
C ILE A 598 -37.66 -14.64 28.35
N SER A 599 -38.90 -14.92 27.95
CA SER A 599 -39.55 -16.23 28.10
C SER A 599 -39.52 -17.01 26.78
N HIS A 600 -39.19 -18.29 26.88
CA HIS A 600 -39.32 -19.27 25.80
C HIS A 600 -39.58 -20.67 26.38
N GLN A 601 -40.19 -21.55 25.58
CA GLN A 601 -40.64 -22.89 26.01
C GLN A 601 -39.47 -23.84 26.35
N SER A 602 -38.31 -23.67 25.72
CA SER A 602 -37.10 -24.47 25.98
C SER A 602 -36.39 -24.16 27.30
N PHE A 603 -36.72 -23.03 27.95
CA PHE A 603 -36.07 -22.68 29.22
C PHE A 603 -36.84 -23.36 30.36
N GLU A 604 -36.15 -24.16 31.18
CA GLU A 604 -36.73 -25.01 32.23
C GLU A 604 -37.24 -24.20 33.44
N HIS A 605 -38.26 -23.36 33.21
CA HIS A 605 -38.81 -22.38 34.14
C HIS A 605 -37.80 -21.32 34.68
N LYS A 606 -36.56 -21.29 34.18
CA LYS A 606 -35.64 -20.16 34.30
C LYS A 606 -35.99 -19.08 33.25
N PRO A 607 -36.24 -17.82 33.62
CA PRO A 607 -36.23 -16.72 32.66
C PRO A 607 -34.80 -16.41 32.18
N TRP A 608 -34.64 -15.97 30.93
CA TRP A 608 -33.34 -15.54 30.40
C TRP A 608 -33.26 -14.01 30.37
N TYR A 609 -32.36 -13.43 31.17
CA TYR A 609 -32.10 -12.00 31.18
C TYR A 609 -31.03 -11.63 30.15
N ILE A 610 -31.31 -10.63 29.31
CA ILE A 610 -30.37 -10.09 28.32
C ILE A 610 -30.18 -8.59 28.53
N SER A 611 -29.03 -8.05 28.15
CA SER A 611 -28.73 -6.60 28.16
C SER A 611 -28.51 -6.13 26.72
N LEU A 612 -29.46 -5.39 26.15
CA LEU A 612 -29.31 -4.87 24.78
C LEU A 612 -28.41 -3.63 24.77
N GLN A 613 -27.46 -3.64 23.84
CA GLN A 613 -26.56 -2.51 23.59
C GLN A 613 -27.32 -1.23 23.19
N PRO A 614 -26.80 -0.02 23.50
CA PRO A 614 -27.47 1.24 23.21
C PRO A 614 -27.83 1.42 21.73
N GLY A 615 -29.03 1.93 21.45
CA GLY A 615 -29.51 2.23 20.09
C GLY A 615 -30.30 1.13 19.40
N HIS A 616 -30.53 -0.01 20.04
CA HIS A 616 -31.55 -0.98 19.59
C HIS A 616 -32.92 -0.30 19.42
N ARG A 617 -33.75 -0.80 18.50
CA ARG A 617 -35.14 -0.34 18.38
C ARG A 617 -35.97 -0.87 19.58
N PRO A 618 -37.03 -0.16 20.02
CA PRO A 618 -37.87 -0.60 21.13
C PRO A 618 -38.43 -2.02 20.98
N LEU A 619 -38.60 -2.70 22.12
CA LEU A 619 -39.22 -4.01 22.23
C LEU A 619 -40.65 -3.90 22.80
N ASP A 620 -41.61 -4.49 22.09
CA ASP A 620 -43.03 -4.54 22.44
C ASP A 620 -43.37 -5.92 23.04
N GLN A 621 -44.10 -5.99 24.15
CA GLN A 621 -44.40 -7.26 24.84
C GLN A 621 -45.35 -8.19 24.07
N ASP A 622 -46.16 -7.63 23.15
CA ASP A 622 -47.09 -8.38 22.31
C ASP A 622 -46.45 -8.97 21.04
N VAL A 623 -45.17 -8.66 20.76
CA VAL A 623 -44.45 -9.10 19.58
C VAL A 623 -43.63 -10.36 19.88
N LEU A 624 -43.58 -11.28 18.91
CA LEU A 624 -42.71 -12.45 18.94
C LEU A 624 -41.35 -12.11 18.33
N TYR A 625 -40.29 -12.45 19.07
CA TYR A 625 -38.90 -12.22 18.66
C TYR A 625 -38.18 -13.54 18.40
N THR A 626 -37.11 -13.47 17.62
CA THR A 626 -36.16 -14.55 17.43
C THR A 626 -34.77 -14.05 17.81
N CYS A 627 -34.11 -14.76 18.72
CA CYS A 627 -32.73 -14.51 19.13
C CYS A 627 -31.83 -15.50 18.40
N VAL A 628 -30.80 -15.04 17.69
CA VAL A 628 -29.88 -15.89 16.90
C VAL A 628 -28.47 -15.77 17.47
N GLY A 629 -27.87 -16.91 17.85
CA GLY A 629 -26.54 -16.98 18.47
C GLY A 629 -25.43 -17.29 17.45
N ILE A 630 -24.32 -16.55 17.53
CA ILE A 630 -23.20 -16.58 16.56
C ILE A 630 -21.86 -16.52 17.30
N GLY A 631 -20.83 -17.18 16.75
CA GLY A 631 -19.44 -17.05 17.20
C GLY A 631 -19.24 -17.67 18.57
N ASP A 632 -19.50 -18.98 18.63
CA ASP A 632 -19.48 -19.79 19.86
C ASP A 632 -20.34 -19.15 20.97
N LEU A 633 -21.56 -18.75 20.59
CA LEU A 633 -22.61 -18.14 21.42
C LEU A 633 -22.24 -16.83 22.14
N SER A 634 -21.13 -16.20 21.74
CA SER A 634 -20.65 -14.97 22.37
C SER A 634 -21.45 -13.73 21.94
N PHE A 635 -22.08 -13.77 20.76
CA PHE A 635 -22.86 -12.67 20.16
C PHE A 635 -24.25 -13.14 19.78
N TRP A 636 -25.25 -12.29 20.05
CA TRP A 636 -26.66 -12.59 19.79
C TRP A 636 -27.36 -11.43 19.10
N ILE A 637 -28.12 -11.74 18.05
CA ILE A 637 -28.98 -10.78 17.34
C ILE A 637 -30.41 -10.99 17.83
N VAL A 638 -31.09 -9.93 18.26
CA VAL A 638 -32.54 -9.92 18.47
C VAL A 638 -33.20 -9.39 17.21
N ALA A 639 -34.14 -10.15 16.66
CA ALA A 639 -34.85 -9.80 15.44
C ALA A 639 -36.35 -10.16 15.52
N ARG A 640 -37.18 -9.45 14.76
CA ARG A 640 -38.62 -9.69 14.59
C ARG A 640 -38.86 -10.47 13.31
N LYS A 641 -39.75 -11.46 13.33
CA LYS A 641 -40.15 -12.19 12.12
C LYS A 641 -41.07 -11.34 11.25
N VAL A 642 -40.72 -11.16 9.97
CA VAL A 642 -41.48 -10.32 9.02
C VAL A 642 -41.96 -11.06 7.77
N GLY A 643 -41.50 -12.30 7.54
CA GLY A 643 -41.99 -13.11 6.43
C GLY A 643 -41.24 -14.43 6.25
N THR A 644 -41.42 -15.05 5.08
CA THR A 644 -40.63 -16.20 4.60
C THR A 644 -40.31 -16.00 3.12
N ARG A 645 -39.21 -16.59 2.64
CA ARG A 645 -38.75 -16.50 1.24
C ARG A 645 -38.10 -17.81 0.83
N GLN A 646 -38.42 -18.30 -0.36
CA GLN A 646 -37.69 -19.42 -0.96
C GLN A 646 -36.28 -18.98 -1.35
N LEU A 647 -35.29 -19.76 -0.98
CA LEU A 647 -33.87 -19.53 -1.22
C LEU A 647 -33.24 -20.87 -1.63
N GLU A 648 -32.81 -20.97 -2.89
CA GLU A 648 -32.50 -22.27 -3.51
C GLU A 648 -33.73 -23.20 -3.38
N ASP A 649 -33.57 -24.43 -2.91
CA ASP A 649 -34.66 -25.40 -2.74
C ASP A 649 -35.34 -25.34 -1.35
N GLU A 650 -35.02 -24.35 -0.50
CA GLU A 650 -35.43 -24.27 0.90
C GLU A 650 -36.19 -22.98 1.27
N SER A 651 -37.18 -23.10 2.17
CA SER A 651 -37.95 -21.97 2.70
C SER A 651 -37.27 -21.32 3.91
N ALA A 652 -36.58 -20.19 3.70
CA ALA A 652 -35.96 -19.40 4.75
C ALA A 652 -36.95 -18.43 5.42
N THR A 653 -36.70 -18.09 6.70
CA THR A 653 -37.46 -17.05 7.42
C THR A 653 -36.82 -15.68 7.19
N ILE A 654 -37.65 -14.66 6.95
CA ILE A 654 -37.19 -13.26 6.88
C ILE A 654 -37.29 -12.65 8.28
N LEU A 655 -36.15 -12.19 8.80
CA LEU A 655 -36.06 -11.51 10.08
C LEU A 655 -35.66 -10.04 9.88
N GLU A 656 -36.22 -9.15 10.70
CA GLU A 656 -35.85 -7.74 10.80
C GLU A 656 -35.07 -7.51 12.11
N LYS A 657 -33.83 -7.04 12.02
CA LYS A 657 -32.94 -6.79 13.16
C LYS A 657 -33.50 -5.65 14.02
N ILE A 658 -33.53 -5.89 15.33
CA ILE A 658 -33.98 -4.95 16.36
C ILE A 658 -32.80 -4.44 17.18
N GLY A 659 -31.89 -5.33 17.60
CA GLY A 659 -30.70 -5.01 18.38
C GLY A 659 -29.75 -6.19 18.52
N VAL A 660 -28.68 -6.02 19.30
CA VAL A 660 -27.68 -7.07 19.60
C VAL A 660 -27.28 -7.05 21.09
N PHE A 661 -26.80 -8.19 21.58
CA PHE A 661 -26.18 -8.33 22.90
C PHE A 661 -25.04 -9.36 22.87
N CYS A 662 -24.24 -9.36 23.93
CA CYS A 662 -23.12 -10.28 24.11
C CYS A 662 -23.36 -11.20 25.32
N VAL A 663 -22.76 -12.39 25.32
CA VAL A 663 -22.70 -13.29 26.48
C VAL A 663 -21.23 -13.64 26.73
N GLU A 664 -20.62 -13.01 27.74
CA GLU A 664 -19.20 -13.20 28.03
C GLU A 664 -18.92 -14.43 28.89
N ASP A 665 -19.79 -14.73 29.86
CA ASP A 665 -19.65 -15.90 30.71
C ASP A 665 -19.66 -17.20 29.88
N TYR A 666 -18.81 -18.14 30.27
CA TYR A 666 -18.69 -19.45 29.63
C TYR A 666 -19.83 -20.38 30.07
N THR A 667 -20.19 -20.36 31.36
CA THR A 667 -21.22 -21.21 31.95
C THR A 667 -22.58 -20.98 31.29
N THR A 668 -22.96 -19.72 31.12
CA THR A 668 -24.18 -19.27 30.44
C THR A 668 -24.19 -19.72 28.98
N ARG A 669 -23.03 -19.80 28.32
CA ARG A 669 -22.92 -20.30 26.95
C ARG A 669 -23.06 -21.82 26.85
N GLU A 670 -22.61 -22.57 27.86
CA GLU A 670 -22.91 -24.02 27.96
C GLU A 670 -24.41 -24.29 28.21
N GLU A 671 -25.08 -23.51 29.08
CA GLU A 671 -26.55 -23.62 29.25
C GLU A 671 -27.30 -23.30 27.93
N LEU A 672 -26.91 -22.23 27.24
CA LEU A 672 -27.51 -21.84 25.96
C LEU A 672 -27.20 -22.83 24.81
N ASP A 673 -26.03 -23.46 24.79
CA ASP A 673 -25.71 -24.52 23.81
C ASP A 673 -26.70 -25.69 23.90
N HIS A 674 -27.16 -26.03 25.10
CA HIS A 674 -28.17 -27.07 25.27
C HIS A 674 -29.57 -26.61 24.84
N TRP A 675 -30.02 -25.42 25.27
CA TRP A 675 -31.40 -24.98 25.06
C TRP A 675 -31.74 -24.44 23.67
N THR A 676 -30.74 -24.06 22.87
CA THR A 676 -30.94 -23.26 21.65
C THR A 676 -30.55 -23.94 20.34
N ARG A 677 -30.00 -25.17 20.38
CA ARG A 677 -29.63 -25.92 19.18
C ARG A 677 -30.82 -26.17 18.25
N VAL A 678 -30.58 -25.97 16.96
CA VAL A 678 -31.57 -26.16 15.89
C VAL A 678 -30.95 -26.95 14.74
N GLU A 679 -31.55 -28.09 14.39
CA GLU A 679 -31.02 -28.97 13.34
C GLU A 679 -31.35 -28.45 11.93
N GLY A 680 -30.32 -28.34 11.08
CA GLY A 680 -30.45 -28.19 9.62
C GLY A 680 -31.08 -26.89 9.07
N ALA A 681 -31.57 -25.98 9.91
CA ALA A 681 -32.49 -24.94 9.47
C ALA A 681 -31.82 -23.64 8.94
N ARG A 682 -31.98 -23.35 7.64
CA ARG A 682 -31.60 -22.04 7.03
C ARG A 682 -32.57 -20.92 7.42
N MET A 683 -32.54 -20.49 8.69
CA MET A 683 -33.58 -19.59 9.21
C MET A 683 -33.37 -18.08 9.00
N PHE A 684 -32.21 -17.62 8.53
CA PHE A 684 -31.93 -16.17 8.48
C PHE A 684 -31.81 -15.65 7.05
N VAL A 685 -32.82 -14.91 6.58
CA VAL A 685 -32.75 -13.99 5.43
C VAL A 685 -33.07 -12.57 5.90
N TRP A 686 -32.38 -11.58 5.33
CA TRP A 686 -32.63 -10.15 5.59
C TRP A 686 -32.88 -9.39 4.28
N LEU A 687 -33.64 -8.29 4.38
CA LEU A 687 -34.05 -7.37 3.30
C LEU A 687 -32.98 -6.30 2.99
#